data_AF-A0A0C9MFU4-F1
#
_entry.id   AF-A0A0C9MFU4-F1
#
_cell.length_a   1.000
_cell.length_b   1.000
_cell.length_c   1.000
_cell.angle_alpha   90.00
_cell.angle_beta   90.00
_cell.angle_gamma   90.00
#
_symmetry.space_group_name_H-M   'P 1'
#
loop_
_entity.id
_entity.type
_entity.pdbx_description
1 polymer ?
#
loop_
_entity_poly.entity_id
_entity_poly.type
_entity_poly.pdbx_seq_one_letter_code
_entity_poly.pdbx_strand_id
1 'polypeptide(L)'
;MVSTTAIAPSSLLPPPAPNEKSYKVTIRANDHFERGQYNEAIIDYTKVLQLSKECSERDQAFVALIHSNRSACYIKIKEYDKARRDAVQTIDLASMWSKGYFRHGEALLKLEQFDEALEAFQMAMDREDAANVKEISAFIAKTLIEKDNARMGIKIVQLISGQDIAVEKSVLNPIQSKLYEFAAHMKNIIHIVVDTNTKKCILIDACWDIDGILRYIDEQGYTVVATVVTHYHFDHIGGSPPAPYDTLPIKISGLSSLLKKIPHIKAYIHPLEIPFIQQTNPSIQFNRLVPTTTDITTHLNIGKIHIEFLHTPGHTPGSQSLLINKSRLIAGDTLLCGGHCGRTDLPGGNRKAMEKTLRHVLGGLDNRIIVYPGHYYGSTWSTIGMERENGCLGDELVGFGMESTANMSSTQPTDTTDENVEIWKMKKLIKNLQMARGNGTSMISLVIPPKDQISRVVKMLADEYGTASNIKSRVNRLSVLSAITSTQQRLKLYTRVPENGLVVYCGTIITDEGKEKKVNIDFEPHKPINTSLYLCDNKFHVEALSELLDNDAKFGFIVMDGNGTLFGTVCGNVRDVIHKLSVDLPKKHGRGGQSALRFSRLREEKRHNYVRKIAELAVQLFITNDKVNCVGLVLAGSADFKTELSQSDLFDPRLRAKIVKIVDVSYGGENGFNQAIELSAEALSNVKFIQEKRLIGDYFSEISQDTGKYCFGIDDTLKALEMGAVETLIVWENLAANRYILRDASGTESVVYPTADEEKTKSFLVDKSPDATTNAEMEIVECMPLLEWFTHKYKEFGAVLEIVTDRSQEGSQFVRGFGGIGGILRYRVNFEQLNYDSDEFISDDDEEYI
;
A
#
# COMPACT_ATOMS: atom_id res chain seq x y z
N MET A 1 -49.36 31.13 -19.39
CA MET A 1 -48.77 29.98 -18.66
C MET A 1 -47.31 29.93 -19.04
N VAL A 2 -46.45 30.60 -18.27
CA VAL A 2 -45.01 30.67 -18.53
C VAL A 2 -44.37 29.53 -17.75
N SER A 3 -43.69 28.66 -18.48
CA SER A 3 -42.93 27.50 -18.00
C SER A 3 -41.81 27.94 -17.06
N THR A 4 -41.92 27.64 -15.76
CA THR A 4 -40.82 27.74 -14.78
C THR A 4 -39.97 26.48 -14.86
N THR A 5 -38.93 26.51 -15.69
CA THR A 5 -37.86 25.52 -15.70
C THR A 5 -37.06 25.62 -14.40
N ALA A 6 -37.22 24.63 -13.50
CA ALA A 6 -36.34 24.43 -12.37
C ALA A 6 -34.93 24.10 -12.88
N ILE A 7 -33.98 24.98 -12.61
CA ILE A 7 -32.57 24.77 -12.96
C ILE A 7 -32.00 23.78 -11.95
N ALA A 8 -31.74 22.55 -12.38
CA ALA A 8 -30.92 21.62 -11.62
C ALA A 8 -29.48 22.19 -11.55
N PRO A 9 -28.91 22.39 -10.35
CA PRO A 9 -27.51 22.78 -10.25
C PRO A 9 -26.64 21.58 -10.63
N SER A 10 -25.96 21.68 -11.77
CA SER A 10 -24.91 20.75 -12.17
C SER A 10 -23.73 20.85 -11.19
N SER A 11 -23.19 19.69 -10.85
CA SER A 11 -22.33 19.39 -9.70
C SER A 11 -20.88 19.90 -9.75
N LEU A 12 -20.58 21.09 -10.30
CA LEU A 12 -19.18 21.54 -10.41
C LEU A 12 -18.83 22.96 -9.95
N LEU A 13 -19.76 23.84 -9.56
CA LEU A 13 -19.43 25.15 -8.97
C LEU A 13 -20.44 25.56 -7.89
N PRO A 14 -20.01 26.08 -6.72
CA PRO A 14 -20.93 26.60 -5.72
C PRO A 14 -21.73 27.77 -6.30
N PRO A 15 -23.04 27.90 -5.96
CA PRO A 15 -23.87 28.97 -6.47
C PRO A 15 -23.21 30.34 -6.15
N PRO A 16 -23.13 31.26 -7.14
CA PRO A 16 -22.46 32.52 -6.95
C PRO A 16 -23.17 33.36 -5.89
N ALA A 17 -22.41 34.08 -5.08
CA ALA A 17 -22.96 34.98 -4.09
C ALA A 17 -23.70 36.16 -4.77
N PRO A 18 -24.83 36.62 -4.22
CA PRO A 18 -25.66 37.66 -4.83
C PRO A 18 -24.98 39.03 -4.89
N ASN A 19 -24.01 39.29 -4.00
CA ASN A 19 -23.25 40.53 -3.97
C ASN A 19 -21.88 40.34 -3.30
N GLU A 20 -20.95 41.27 -3.57
CA GLU A 20 -19.57 41.24 -3.06
C GLU A 20 -19.51 41.21 -1.52
N LYS A 21 -20.46 41.87 -0.85
CA LYS A 21 -20.52 41.90 0.62
C LYS A 21 -20.86 40.52 1.19
N SER A 22 -21.84 39.83 0.60
CA SER A 22 -22.23 38.46 0.97
C SER A 22 -21.11 37.47 0.67
N TYR A 23 -20.42 37.64 -0.47
CA TYR A 23 -19.25 36.85 -0.83
C TYR A 23 -18.14 36.95 0.22
N LYS A 24 -17.72 38.18 0.58
CA LYS A 24 -16.66 38.41 1.57
C LYS A 24 -16.99 37.83 2.94
N VAL A 25 -18.23 38.00 3.41
CA VAL A 25 -18.65 37.46 4.71
C VAL A 25 -18.74 35.92 4.66
N THR A 26 -19.14 35.33 3.52
CA THR A 26 -19.17 33.87 3.35
C THR A 26 -17.77 33.26 3.39
N ILE A 27 -16.78 33.87 2.72
CA ILE A 27 -15.38 33.41 2.80
C ILE A 27 -14.87 33.48 4.23
N ARG A 28 -15.17 34.57 4.95
CA ARG A 28 -14.80 34.70 6.36
C ARG A 28 -15.48 33.65 7.25
N ALA A 29 -16.75 33.34 7.00
CA ALA A 29 -17.47 32.29 7.70
C ALA A 29 -16.84 30.91 7.45
N ASN A 30 -16.45 30.62 6.20
CA ASN A 30 -15.78 29.37 5.84
C ASN A 30 -14.40 29.27 6.51
N ASP A 31 -13.61 30.35 6.57
CA ASP A 31 -12.33 30.41 7.28
C ASP A 31 -12.51 30.17 8.79
N HIS A 32 -13.55 30.76 9.41
CA HIS A 32 -13.89 30.46 10.80
C HIS A 32 -14.27 28.98 10.99
N PHE A 33 -15.03 28.40 10.05
CA PHE A 33 -15.39 26.98 10.10
C PHE A 33 -14.15 26.06 10.02
N GLU A 34 -13.24 26.34 9.08
CA GLU A 34 -11.98 25.60 8.90
C GLU A 34 -11.07 25.68 10.13
N ARG A 35 -11.11 26.79 10.87
CA ARG A 35 -10.38 26.98 12.13
C ARG A 35 -11.09 26.41 13.37
N GLY A 36 -12.25 25.77 13.21
CA GLY A 36 -13.04 25.23 14.33
C GLY A 36 -13.76 26.30 15.17
N GLN A 37 -13.80 27.55 14.70
CA GLN A 37 -14.46 28.68 15.35
C GLN A 37 -15.95 28.72 14.95
N TYR A 38 -16.69 27.70 15.38
CA TYR A 38 -18.06 27.46 14.89
C TYR A 38 -19.05 28.55 15.31
N ASN A 39 -18.89 29.15 16.49
CA ASN A 39 -19.77 30.23 16.96
C ASN A 39 -19.61 31.50 16.10
N GLU A 40 -18.37 31.86 15.77
CA GLU A 40 -18.02 32.97 14.90
C GLU A 40 -18.52 32.72 13.48
N ALA A 41 -18.36 31.50 12.96
CA ALA A 41 -18.91 31.08 11.68
C ALA A 41 -20.44 31.22 11.64
N ILE A 42 -21.16 30.81 12.70
CA ILE A 42 -22.62 30.96 12.81
C ILE A 42 -23.06 32.43 12.76
N ILE A 43 -22.35 33.31 13.46
CA ILE A 43 -22.63 34.75 13.43
C ILE A 43 -22.51 35.29 12.01
N ASP A 44 -21.44 34.91 11.30
CA ASP A 44 -21.20 35.36 9.94
C ASP A 44 -22.18 34.78 8.93
N TYR A 45 -22.50 33.48 8.98
CA TYR A 45 -23.54 32.91 8.13
C TYR A 45 -24.91 33.54 8.40
N THR A 46 -25.23 33.85 9.66
CA THR A 46 -26.46 34.56 10.01
C THR A 46 -26.49 35.97 9.43
N LYS A 47 -25.36 36.66 9.41
CA LYS A 47 -25.22 37.97 8.77
C LYS A 47 -25.37 37.89 7.25
N VAL A 48 -24.84 36.84 6.61
CA VAL A 48 -25.06 36.59 5.16
C VAL A 48 -26.55 36.42 4.88
N LEU A 49 -27.25 35.59 5.66
CA LEU A 49 -28.69 35.38 5.49
C LEU A 49 -29.51 36.67 5.66
N GLN A 50 -29.10 37.57 6.57
CA GLN A 50 -29.74 38.89 6.70
C GLN A 50 -29.51 39.78 5.48
N LEU A 51 -28.32 39.76 4.89
CA LEU A 51 -27.98 40.51 3.68
C LEU A 51 -28.67 39.96 2.43
N SER A 52 -29.08 38.69 2.44
CA SER A 52 -29.76 38.02 1.34
C SER A 52 -31.29 38.02 1.45
N LYS A 53 -31.90 38.73 2.42
CA LYS A 53 -33.37 38.79 2.58
C LYS A 53 -34.10 39.56 1.47
N GLU A 54 -33.41 40.42 0.74
CA GLU A 54 -33.98 41.27 -0.32
C GLU A 54 -33.78 40.69 -1.74
N CYS A 55 -33.30 39.45 -1.83
CA CYS A 55 -32.80 38.85 -3.06
C CYS A 55 -33.86 38.04 -3.84
N SER A 56 -33.62 37.92 -5.15
CA SER A 56 -34.54 37.37 -6.16
C SER A 56 -34.60 35.83 -6.16
N GLU A 57 -35.55 35.22 -6.87
CA GLU A 57 -35.64 33.74 -7.02
C GLU A 57 -34.32 33.08 -7.47
N ARG A 58 -33.43 33.82 -8.16
CA ARG A 58 -32.11 33.31 -8.59
C ARG A 58 -31.14 33.06 -7.45
N ASP A 59 -31.38 33.63 -6.27
CA ASP A 59 -30.47 33.58 -5.13
C ASP A 59 -30.82 32.44 -4.13
N GLN A 60 -31.93 31.71 -4.38
CA GLN A 60 -32.41 30.65 -3.49
C GLN A 60 -31.36 29.54 -3.28
N ALA A 61 -30.64 29.15 -4.33
CA ALA A 61 -29.58 28.14 -4.24
C ALA A 61 -28.42 28.59 -3.33
N PHE A 62 -28.05 29.88 -3.39
CA PHE A 62 -27.02 30.44 -2.51
C PHE A 62 -27.51 30.49 -1.05
N VAL A 63 -28.74 30.92 -0.81
CA VAL A 63 -29.33 30.95 0.55
C VAL A 63 -29.43 29.54 1.13
N ALA A 64 -29.82 28.54 0.32
CA ALA A 64 -29.84 27.13 0.70
C ALA A 64 -28.45 26.62 1.12
N LEU A 65 -27.40 26.99 0.38
CA LEU A 65 -26.00 26.68 0.73
C LEU A 65 -25.60 27.24 2.09
N ILE A 66 -25.95 28.49 2.37
CA ILE A 66 -25.62 29.14 3.66
C ILE A 66 -26.35 28.47 4.83
N HIS A 67 -27.63 28.11 4.67
CA HIS A 67 -28.34 27.31 5.68
C HIS A 67 -27.68 25.93 5.88
N SER A 68 -27.26 25.25 4.82
CA SER A 68 -26.58 23.95 4.91
C SER A 68 -25.24 24.05 5.68
N ASN A 69 -24.45 25.09 5.42
CA ASN A 69 -23.19 25.33 6.12
C ASN A 69 -23.41 25.72 7.58
N ARG A 70 -24.39 26.58 7.88
CA ARG A 70 -24.74 26.95 9.25
C ARG A 70 -25.30 25.76 10.04
N SER A 71 -26.09 24.89 9.40
CA SER A 71 -26.52 23.61 9.97
C SER A 71 -25.33 22.76 10.39
N ALA A 72 -24.28 22.67 9.56
CA ALA A 72 -23.06 21.93 9.91
C ALA A 72 -22.37 22.51 11.14
N CYS A 73 -22.32 23.85 11.29
CA CYS A 73 -21.81 24.48 12.51
C CYS A 73 -22.64 24.12 13.74
N TYR A 74 -23.98 24.15 13.64
CA TYR A 74 -24.87 23.80 14.75
C TYR A 74 -24.69 22.35 15.20
N ILE A 75 -24.47 21.42 14.28
CA ILE A 75 -24.14 20.03 14.60
C ILE A 75 -22.85 19.97 15.43
N LYS A 76 -21.81 20.73 15.06
CA LYS A 76 -20.52 20.74 15.77
C LYS A 76 -20.61 21.31 17.18
N ILE A 77 -21.46 22.30 17.42
CA ILE A 77 -21.69 22.87 18.76
C ILE A 77 -22.79 22.15 19.57
N LYS A 78 -23.26 20.99 19.09
CA LYS A 78 -24.28 20.15 19.74
C LYS A 78 -25.68 20.79 19.85
N GLU A 79 -25.99 21.77 19.00
CA GLU A 79 -27.28 22.46 18.94
C GLU A 79 -28.17 21.84 17.85
N TYR A 80 -28.52 20.57 18.03
CA TYR A 80 -29.10 19.73 16.97
C TYR A 80 -30.49 20.20 16.51
N ASP A 81 -31.31 20.78 17.39
CA ASP A 81 -32.60 21.37 17.00
C ASP A 81 -32.45 22.53 16.02
N LYS A 82 -31.44 23.40 16.21
CA LYS A 82 -31.16 24.52 15.32
C LYS A 82 -30.61 24.01 13.99
N ALA A 83 -29.72 23.00 14.03
CA ALA A 83 -29.24 22.32 12.82
C ALA A 83 -30.40 21.75 12.00
N ARG A 84 -31.32 21.01 12.64
CA ARG A 84 -32.49 20.43 11.98
C ARG A 84 -33.33 21.49 11.27
N ARG A 85 -33.59 22.63 11.91
CA ARG A 85 -34.37 23.74 11.30
C ARG A 85 -33.66 24.32 10.08
N ASP A 86 -32.35 24.53 10.16
CA ASP A 86 -31.59 25.02 9.01
C ASP A 86 -31.54 24.01 7.86
N ALA A 87 -31.42 22.73 8.16
CA ALA A 87 -31.48 21.69 7.15
C ALA A 87 -32.85 21.61 6.45
N VAL A 88 -33.96 21.74 7.20
CA VAL A 88 -35.31 21.86 6.62
C VAL A 88 -35.40 23.09 5.73
N GLN A 89 -34.87 24.23 6.16
CA GLN A 89 -34.85 25.44 5.33
C GLN A 89 -34.05 25.24 4.04
N THR A 90 -32.95 24.49 4.07
CA THR A 90 -32.21 24.09 2.86
C THR A 90 -33.07 23.24 1.93
N ILE A 91 -33.83 22.27 2.45
CA ILE A 91 -34.73 21.41 1.67
C ILE A 91 -35.86 22.23 1.03
N ASP A 92 -36.46 23.15 1.80
CA ASP A 92 -37.54 24.01 1.31
C ASP A 92 -37.08 24.93 0.17
N LEU A 93 -35.84 25.42 0.23
CA LEU A 93 -35.25 26.30 -0.78
C LEU A 93 -34.66 25.54 -1.98
N ALA A 94 -34.21 24.30 -1.79
CA ALA A 94 -33.53 23.50 -2.81
C ALA A 94 -33.88 22.01 -2.68
N SER A 95 -35.12 21.65 -2.99
CA SER A 95 -35.69 20.31 -2.77
C SER A 95 -35.07 19.18 -3.60
N MET A 96 -34.33 19.51 -4.65
CA MET A 96 -33.55 18.56 -5.46
C MET A 96 -32.11 18.40 -4.98
N TRP A 97 -31.66 19.21 -4.02
CA TRP A 97 -30.29 19.16 -3.52
C TRP A 97 -30.15 18.17 -2.37
N SER A 98 -29.51 17.04 -2.67
CA SER A 98 -29.24 15.93 -1.74
C SER A 98 -28.62 16.37 -0.40
N LYS A 99 -27.70 17.36 -0.42
CA LYS A 99 -26.99 17.83 0.77
C LYS A 99 -27.91 18.39 1.86
N GLY A 100 -29.07 18.96 1.49
CA GLY A 100 -30.08 19.42 2.45
C GLY A 100 -30.64 18.25 3.28
N TYR A 101 -31.06 17.19 2.60
CA TYR A 101 -31.55 15.96 3.23
C TYR A 101 -30.48 15.26 4.05
N PHE A 102 -29.23 15.24 3.55
CA PHE A 102 -28.10 14.68 4.29
C PHE A 102 -27.88 15.41 5.63
N ARG A 103 -27.86 16.76 5.64
CA ARG A 103 -27.75 17.55 6.88
C ARG A 103 -28.94 17.32 7.81
N HIS A 104 -30.13 17.14 7.25
CA HIS A 104 -31.34 16.85 8.02
C HIS A 104 -31.25 15.50 8.72
N GLY A 105 -30.81 14.46 7.99
CA GLY A 105 -30.54 13.13 8.53
C GLY A 105 -29.47 13.15 9.62
N GLU A 106 -28.36 13.88 9.44
CA GLU A 106 -27.33 14.02 10.46
C GLU A 106 -27.87 14.65 11.76
N ALA A 107 -28.69 15.70 11.64
CA ALA A 107 -29.29 16.37 12.81
C ALA A 107 -30.30 15.46 13.53
N LEU A 108 -31.14 14.73 12.79
CA LEU A 108 -32.11 13.78 13.34
C LEU A 108 -31.43 12.59 14.03
N LEU A 109 -30.37 12.06 13.44
CA LEU A 109 -29.55 11.00 14.03
C LEU A 109 -29.00 11.44 15.39
N LYS A 110 -28.49 12.67 15.50
CA LYS A 110 -28.01 13.23 16.77
C LYS A 110 -29.11 13.51 17.80
N LEU A 111 -30.34 13.69 17.35
CA LEU A 111 -31.54 13.78 18.20
C LEU A 111 -32.11 12.40 18.56
N GLU A 112 -31.46 11.30 18.14
CA GLU A 112 -31.92 9.92 18.34
C GLU A 112 -33.30 9.64 17.69
N GLN A 113 -33.67 10.43 16.67
CA GLN A 113 -34.87 10.23 15.83
C GLN A 113 -34.52 9.34 14.63
N PHE A 114 -34.34 8.04 14.88
CA PHE A 114 -33.73 7.13 13.92
C PHE A 114 -34.58 6.86 12.68
N ASP A 115 -35.90 6.74 12.82
CA ASP A 115 -36.80 6.45 11.69
C ASP A 115 -36.83 7.61 10.70
N GLU A 116 -37.01 8.83 11.21
CA GLU A 116 -36.98 10.05 10.40
C GLU A 116 -35.59 10.30 9.79
N ALA A 117 -34.51 9.95 10.51
CA ALA A 117 -33.15 10.06 9.98
C ALA A 117 -32.92 9.12 8.79
N LEU A 118 -33.41 7.88 8.86
CA LEU A 118 -33.32 6.92 7.76
C LEU A 118 -34.08 7.40 6.53
N GLU A 119 -35.30 7.92 6.70
CA GLU A 119 -36.07 8.52 5.62
C GLU A 119 -35.31 9.70 4.98
N ALA A 120 -34.71 10.58 5.79
CA ALA A 120 -33.94 11.71 5.30
C ALA A 120 -32.70 11.26 4.51
N PHE A 121 -31.93 10.29 4.99
CA PHE A 121 -30.78 9.76 4.27
C PHE A 121 -31.18 9.04 2.97
N GLN A 122 -32.28 8.29 2.97
CA GLN A 122 -32.82 7.67 1.76
C GLN A 122 -33.20 8.73 0.71
N MET A 123 -33.89 9.79 1.14
CA MET A 123 -34.24 10.91 0.26
C MET A 123 -33.00 11.63 -0.29
N ALA A 124 -31.92 11.70 0.49
CA ALA A 124 -30.62 12.22 0.04
C ALA A 124 -30.01 11.32 -1.04
N MET A 125 -30.03 10.00 -0.83
CA MET A 125 -29.49 9.00 -1.76
C MET A 125 -30.22 8.99 -3.10
N ASP A 126 -31.55 9.13 -3.09
CA ASP A 126 -32.39 9.16 -4.31
C ASP A 126 -32.11 10.39 -5.21
N ARG A 127 -31.39 11.39 -4.69
CA ARG A 127 -31.14 12.70 -5.34
C ARG A 127 -29.65 13.00 -5.57
N GLU A 128 -28.78 12.02 -5.36
CA GLU A 128 -27.32 12.19 -5.40
C GLU A 128 -26.71 11.48 -6.63
N ASP A 129 -25.59 12.03 -7.14
CA ASP A 129 -24.80 11.37 -8.18
C ASP A 129 -24.06 10.13 -7.60
N ALA A 130 -23.81 9.12 -8.42
CA ALA A 130 -23.29 7.81 -7.99
C ALA A 130 -22.00 7.85 -7.14
N ALA A 131 -21.20 8.92 -7.24
CA ALA A 131 -19.94 9.08 -6.50
C ALA A 131 -20.13 9.28 -4.97
N ASN A 132 -21.22 9.91 -4.53
CA ASN A 132 -21.46 10.24 -3.11
C ASN A 132 -22.41 9.24 -2.41
N VAL A 133 -23.00 8.30 -3.16
CA VAL A 133 -23.93 7.27 -2.65
C VAL A 133 -23.28 6.40 -1.56
N LYS A 134 -21.97 6.14 -1.66
CA LYS A 134 -21.22 5.33 -0.68
C LYS A 134 -21.17 6.00 0.70
N GLU A 135 -21.00 7.32 0.75
CA GLU A 135 -20.98 8.08 2.02
C GLU A 135 -22.36 8.03 2.68
N ILE A 136 -23.43 8.30 1.92
CA ILE A 136 -24.81 8.27 2.43
C ILE A 136 -25.17 6.87 2.94
N SER A 137 -24.77 5.82 2.21
CA SER A 137 -24.99 4.41 2.60
C SER A 137 -24.33 4.08 3.95
N ALA A 138 -23.13 4.61 4.21
CA ALA A 138 -22.44 4.42 5.48
C ALA A 138 -23.20 5.07 6.65
N PHE A 139 -23.81 6.24 6.43
CA PHE A 139 -24.67 6.91 7.43
C PHE A 139 -25.99 6.16 7.66
N ILE A 140 -26.60 5.59 6.63
CA ILE A 140 -27.78 4.72 6.76
C ILE A 140 -27.44 3.51 7.63
N ALA A 141 -26.35 2.81 7.31
CA ALA A 141 -25.90 1.65 8.09
C ALA A 141 -25.59 2.02 9.54
N LYS A 142 -24.89 3.14 9.78
CA LYS A 142 -24.63 3.66 11.13
C LYS A 142 -25.94 3.93 11.89
N THR A 143 -26.92 4.54 11.24
CA THR A 143 -28.24 4.84 11.83
C THR A 143 -28.97 3.56 12.22
N LEU A 144 -28.92 2.52 11.39
CA LEU A 144 -29.49 1.19 11.71
C LEU A 144 -28.78 0.55 12.91
N ILE A 145 -27.45 0.65 12.99
CA ILE A 145 -26.67 0.14 14.12
C ILE A 145 -27.04 0.88 15.42
N GLU A 146 -27.13 2.21 15.39
CA GLU A 146 -27.52 3.02 16.55
C GLU A 146 -28.96 2.76 16.98
N LYS A 147 -29.89 2.58 16.03
CA LYS A 147 -31.28 2.18 16.28
C LYS A 147 -31.36 0.81 16.97
N ASP A 148 -30.60 -0.17 16.48
CA ASP A 148 -30.56 -1.51 17.06
C ASP A 148 -29.88 -1.49 18.46
N ASN A 149 -28.84 -0.68 18.64
CA ASN A 149 -28.23 -0.42 19.95
C ASN A 149 -29.25 0.15 20.95
N ALA A 150 -30.00 1.18 20.54
CA ALA A 150 -31.05 1.78 21.36
C ALA A 150 -32.13 0.77 21.74
N ARG A 151 -32.54 -0.10 20.80
CA ARG A 151 -33.50 -1.20 21.05
C ARG A 151 -32.97 -2.21 22.08
N MET A 152 -31.67 -2.50 22.08
CA MET A 152 -31.01 -3.36 23.06
C MET A 152 -30.77 -2.67 24.42
N GLY A 153 -31.04 -1.37 24.54
CA GLY A 153 -30.76 -0.59 25.73
C GLY A 153 -29.26 -0.31 25.93
N ILE A 154 -28.47 -0.34 24.85
CA ILE A 154 -27.02 -0.09 24.91
C ILE A 154 -26.68 1.16 24.10
N LYS A 155 -25.65 1.89 24.53
CA LYS A 155 -25.03 2.96 23.75
C LYS A 155 -23.52 2.74 23.76
N ILE A 156 -22.94 2.61 22.57
CA ILE A 156 -21.49 2.47 22.38
C ILE A 156 -20.99 3.83 21.89
N VAL A 157 -20.17 4.48 22.70
CA VAL A 157 -19.51 5.74 22.36
C VAL A 157 -18.06 5.45 22.04
N GLN A 158 -17.56 6.07 20.97
CA GLN A 158 -16.17 6.02 20.56
C GLN A 158 -15.59 7.43 20.69
N LEU A 159 -14.56 7.58 21.52
CA LEU A 159 -13.80 8.82 21.67
C LEU A 159 -12.46 8.64 20.98
N ILE A 160 -12.18 9.45 19.96
CA ILE A 160 -10.95 9.36 19.16
C ILE A 160 -9.90 10.32 19.73
N SER A 161 -8.68 9.83 19.96
CA SER A 161 -7.56 10.67 20.40
C SER A 161 -7.19 11.72 19.36
N GLY A 162 -7.00 12.96 19.79
CA GLY A 162 -6.72 14.11 18.92
C GLY A 162 -7.96 14.73 18.26
N GLN A 163 -9.14 14.11 18.40
CA GLN A 163 -10.41 14.64 17.88
C GLN A 163 -11.40 14.95 19.00
N ASP A 164 -11.71 13.97 19.86
CA ASP A 164 -12.70 14.11 20.93
C ASP A 164 -12.05 14.31 22.30
N ILE A 165 -10.88 13.69 22.51
CA ILE A 165 -10.05 13.80 23.71
C ILE A 165 -8.59 14.08 23.31
N ALA A 166 -7.76 14.52 24.24
CA ALA A 166 -6.38 14.90 23.95
C ALA A 166 -6.27 16.02 22.89
N VAL A 167 -7.18 17.00 22.94
CA VAL A 167 -7.26 18.12 21.95
C VAL A 167 -6.66 19.42 22.50
N GLU A 168 -6.85 19.69 23.79
CA GLU A 168 -6.47 20.96 24.42
C GLU A 168 -4.94 21.08 24.55
N LYS A 169 -4.33 21.97 23.76
CA LYS A 169 -2.91 22.33 23.91
C LYS A 169 -2.77 23.34 25.04
N SER A 170 -2.13 22.93 26.13
CA SER A 170 -1.85 23.81 27.27
C SER A 170 -0.45 24.40 27.18
N VAL A 171 -0.37 25.73 27.11
CA VAL A 171 0.91 26.47 27.18
C VAL A 171 1.63 26.22 28.51
N LEU A 172 0.87 25.93 29.57
CA LEU A 172 1.38 25.68 30.91
C LEU A 172 1.96 24.27 31.08
N ASN A 173 1.61 23.32 30.21
CA ASN A 173 2.11 21.95 30.26
C ASN A 173 2.60 21.48 28.88
N PRO A 174 3.84 21.82 28.49
CA PRO A 174 4.38 21.50 27.17
C PRO A 174 4.56 19.99 26.95
N ILE A 175 4.80 19.20 28.01
CA ILE A 175 4.94 17.74 27.90
C ILE A 175 3.60 17.11 27.53
N GLN A 176 2.53 17.50 28.23
CA GLN A 176 1.18 17.03 27.91
C GLN A 176 0.77 17.40 26.49
N SER A 177 1.07 18.62 26.05
CA SER A 177 0.78 19.04 24.67
C SER A 177 1.48 18.14 23.63
N LYS A 178 2.75 17.77 23.86
CA LYS A 178 3.47 16.83 22.98
C LYS A 178 2.89 15.41 23.02
N LEU A 179 2.48 14.93 24.20
CA LEU A 179 1.82 13.64 24.33
C LEU A 179 0.48 13.62 23.57
N TYR A 180 -0.27 14.71 23.60
CA TYR A 180 -1.53 14.84 22.87
C TYR A 180 -1.33 14.92 21.36
N GLU A 181 -0.28 15.60 20.90
CA GLU A 181 0.14 15.55 19.49
C GLU A 181 0.47 14.11 19.06
N PHE A 182 1.22 13.38 19.88
CA PHE A 182 1.52 11.97 19.61
C PHE A 182 0.26 11.10 19.60
N ALA A 183 -0.65 11.29 20.57
CA ALA A 183 -1.94 10.59 20.63
C ALA A 183 -2.81 10.84 19.39
N ALA A 184 -2.78 12.06 18.85
CA ALA A 184 -3.51 12.41 17.62
C ALA A 184 -2.98 11.65 16.38
N HIS A 185 -1.69 11.32 16.36
CA HIS A 185 -1.09 10.51 15.30
C HIS A 185 -1.41 9.02 15.44
N MET A 186 -1.52 8.50 16.66
CA MET A 186 -1.84 7.09 16.92
C MET A 186 -3.31 6.75 16.61
N LYS A 187 -4.22 7.74 16.70
CA LYS A 187 -5.65 7.60 16.37
C LYS A 187 -6.35 6.46 17.14
N ASN A 188 -6.00 6.26 18.41
CA ASN A 188 -6.66 5.28 19.27
C ASN A 188 -8.13 5.65 19.49
N ILE A 189 -8.96 4.62 19.63
CA ILE A 189 -10.39 4.75 19.91
C ILE A 189 -10.68 4.18 21.31
N ILE A 190 -11.09 5.07 22.20
CA ILE A 190 -11.52 4.71 23.55
C ILE A 190 -13.02 4.41 23.47
N HIS A 191 -13.42 3.21 23.91
CA HIS A 191 -14.82 2.80 23.85
C HIS A 191 -15.49 2.96 25.23
N ILE A 192 -16.71 3.51 25.22
CA ILE A 192 -17.58 3.59 26.39
C ILE A 192 -18.85 2.81 26.07
N VAL A 193 -19.10 1.74 26.83
CA VAL A 193 -20.34 0.96 26.70
C VAL A 193 -21.26 1.35 27.84
N VAL A 194 -22.41 1.91 27.50
CA VAL A 194 -23.38 2.48 28.45
C VAL A 194 -24.67 1.67 28.40
N ASP A 195 -25.21 1.30 29.55
CA ASP A 195 -26.60 0.88 29.68
C ASP A 195 -27.49 2.13 29.73
N THR A 196 -28.34 2.30 28.72
CA THR A 196 -29.12 3.54 28.57
C THR A 196 -30.16 3.71 29.68
N ASN A 197 -30.57 2.60 30.32
CA ASN A 197 -31.55 2.60 31.40
C ASN A 197 -30.96 3.08 32.73
N THR A 198 -29.82 2.51 33.15
CA THR A 198 -29.20 2.83 34.45
C THR A 198 -28.15 3.94 34.37
N LYS A 199 -27.73 4.34 33.15
CA LYS A 199 -26.63 5.28 32.88
C LYS A 199 -25.27 4.80 33.43
N LYS A 200 -25.16 3.52 33.81
CA LYS A 200 -23.90 2.90 34.18
C LYS A 200 -23.11 2.56 32.92
N CYS A 201 -21.80 2.71 32.99
CA CYS A 201 -20.92 2.44 31.86
C CYS A 201 -19.63 1.72 32.26
N ILE A 202 -19.02 1.09 31.26
CA ILE A 202 -17.63 0.63 31.32
C ILE A 202 -16.78 1.40 30.32
N LEU A 203 -15.54 1.60 30.71
CA LEU A 203 -14.51 2.17 29.86
C LEU A 203 -13.61 1.07 29.35
N ILE A 204 -13.31 1.08 28.06
CA ILE A 204 -12.44 0.10 27.42
C ILE A 204 -11.25 0.87 26.86
N ASP A 205 -10.06 0.45 27.26
CA ASP A 205 -8.77 1.05 26.87
C ASP A 205 -8.66 2.54 27.19
N ALA A 206 -9.05 2.93 28.41
CA ALA A 206 -8.98 4.32 28.87
C ALA A 206 -7.52 4.80 29.02
N CYS A 207 -7.08 5.62 28.06
CA CYS A 207 -5.70 6.10 27.90
C CYS A 207 -5.65 7.57 27.46
N TRP A 208 -4.44 8.12 27.39
CA TRP A 208 -4.07 9.48 26.95
C TRP A 208 -4.58 10.63 27.83
N ASP A 209 -5.90 10.80 27.95
CA ASP A 209 -6.55 11.97 28.54
C ASP A 209 -7.70 11.55 29.45
N ILE A 210 -7.36 10.92 30.58
CA ILE A 210 -8.35 10.49 31.59
C ILE A 210 -9.23 11.66 32.06
N ASP A 211 -8.69 12.87 32.16
CA ASP A 211 -9.46 14.04 32.57
C ASP A 211 -10.51 14.44 31.52
N GLY A 212 -10.16 14.44 30.24
CA GLY A 212 -11.12 14.63 29.14
C GLY A 212 -12.18 13.53 29.09
N ILE A 213 -11.78 12.26 29.27
CA ILE A 213 -12.71 11.13 29.31
C ILE A 213 -13.71 11.27 30.46
N LEU A 214 -13.25 11.57 31.68
CA LEU A 214 -14.13 11.75 32.83
C LEU A 214 -15.04 12.98 32.68
N ARG A 215 -14.53 14.07 32.11
CA ARG A 215 -15.34 15.26 31.79
C ARG A 215 -16.50 14.90 30.87
N TYR A 216 -16.25 14.11 29.83
CA TYR A 216 -17.30 13.62 28.93
C TYR A 216 -18.34 12.76 29.68
N ILE A 217 -17.89 11.86 30.55
CA ILE A 217 -18.78 11.00 31.36
C ILE A 217 -19.68 11.84 32.27
N ASP A 218 -19.11 12.84 32.95
CA ASP A 218 -19.83 13.73 33.84
C ASP A 218 -20.84 14.60 33.08
N GLU A 219 -20.46 15.15 31.92
CA GLU A 219 -21.36 15.92 31.04
C GLU A 219 -22.57 15.11 30.56
N GLN A 220 -22.39 13.81 30.35
CA GLN A 220 -23.46 12.90 29.94
C GLN A 220 -24.24 12.30 31.12
N GLY A 221 -23.83 12.54 32.37
CA GLY A 221 -24.43 11.98 33.57
C GLY A 221 -24.26 10.46 33.69
N TYR A 222 -23.16 9.91 33.17
CA TYR A 222 -22.86 8.48 33.26
C TYR A 222 -22.10 8.12 34.54
N THR A 223 -22.21 6.87 34.98
CA THR A 223 -21.48 6.35 36.15
C THR A 223 -20.58 5.19 35.76
N VAL A 224 -19.26 5.36 35.90
CA VAL A 224 -18.28 4.29 35.61
C VAL A 224 -18.35 3.21 36.68
N VAL A 225 -18.57 1.97 36.29
CA VAL A 225 -18.60 0.83 37.24
C VAL A 225 -17.39 -0.09 37.11
N ALA A 226 -16.74 -0.10 35.96
CA ALA A 226 -15.51 -0.85 35.73
C ALA A 226 -14.75 -0.27 34.53
N THR A 227 -13.48 -0.67 34.43
CA THR A 227 -12.67 -0.49 33.22
C THR A 227 -12.24 -1.85 32.72
N VAL A 228 -12.15 -2.00 31.41
CA VAL A 228 -11.68 -3.20 30.73
C VAL A 228 -10.46 -2.80 29.90
N VAL A 229 -9.52 -3.73 29.77
CA VAL A 229 -8.33 -3.56 28.95
C VAL A 229 -8.31 -4.68 27.93
N THR A 230 -8.19 -4.32 26.64
CA THR A 230 -8.05 -5.30 25.56
C THR A 230 -6.65 -5.90 25.55
N HIS A 231 -5.61 -5.09 25.78
CA HIS A 231 -4.20 -5.51 25.87
C HIS A 231 -3.30 -4.44 26.52
N TYR A 232 -2.04 -4.78 26.83
CA TYR A 232 -1.15 -4.01 27.71
C TYR A 232 -0.42 -2.82 27.06
N HIS A 233 -0.54 -2.57 25.76
CA HIS A 233 0.25 -1.52 25.12
C HIS A 233 -0.05 -0.13 25.72
N PHE A 234 0.99 0.72 25.73
CA PHE A 234 0.98 1.99 26.44
C PHE A 234 -0.11 2.95 25.95
N ASP A 235 -0.54 2.81 24.71
CA ASP A 235 -1.58 3.60 24.07
C ASP A 235 -2.99 3.06 24.33
N HIS A 236 -3.13 1.97 25.10
CA HIS A 236 -4.41 1.44 25.60
C HIS A 236 -4.52 1.51 27.14
N ILE A 237 -3.39 1.44 27.86
CA ILE A 237 -3.38 1.46 29.34
C ILE A 237 -2.61 2.64 29.96
N GLY A 238 -1.87 3.43 29.18
CA GLY A 238 -0.94 4.43 29.70
C GLY A 238 0.26 3.83 30.44
N GLY A 239 0.92 4.63 31.28
CA GLY A 239 2.11 4.23 32.03
C GLY A 239 3.40 4.74 31.39
N SER A 240 4.47 3.95 31.46
CA SER A 240 5.75 4.32 30.84
C SER A 240 5.63 4.31 29.30
N PRO A 241 6.16 5.33 28.60
CA PRO A 241 6.21 5.33 27.13
C PRO A 241 7.15 4.22 26.62
N PRO A 242 7.05 3.83 25.33
CA PRO A 242 7.95 2.84 24.75
C PRO A 242 9.38 3.38 24.60
N ALA A 243 10.36 2.48 24.46
CA ALA A 243 11.74 2.85 24.15
C ALA A 243 11.83 3.71 22.88
N PRO A 244 12.75 4.71 22.82
CA PRO A 244 13.78 5.03 23.81
C PRO A 244 13.32 5.98 24.94
N TYR A 245 12.03 6.29 25.02
CA TYR A 245 11.49 7.29 25.96
C TYR A 245 11.15 6.73 27.34
N ASP A 246 11.20 5.40 27.51
CA ASP A 246 10.96 4.66 28.75
C ASP A 246 11.89 5.06 29.89
N THR A 247 13.06 5.62 29.58
CA THR A 247 14.03 6.17 30.54
C THR A 247 13.67 7.56 31.06
N LEU A 248 12.75 8.28 30.41
CA LEU A 248 12.35 9.62 30.81
C LEU A 248 11.35 9.56 31.99
N PRO A 249 11.34 10.54 32.90
CA PRO A 249 10.38 10.61 34.00
C PRO A 249 8.98 11.07 33.55
N ILE A 250 8.51 10.59 32.39
CA ILE A 250 7.23 10.93 31.79
C ILE A 250 6.31 9.72 31.92
N LYS A 251 5.05 9.96 32.31
CA LYS A 251 4.01 8.91 32.35
C LYS A 251 2.82 9.34 31.52
N ILE A 252 2.40 8.44 30.63
CA ILE A 252 1.19 8.59 29.84
C ILE A 252 0.00 8.33 30.77
N SER A 253 -0.99 9.22 30.76
CA SER A 253 -2.21 9.04 31.55
C SER A 253 -2.99 7.85 31.01
N GLY A 254 -3.57 7.04 31.91
CA GLY A 254 -4.33 5.87 31.51
C GLY A 254 -4.88 5.11 32.71
N LEU A 255 -4.79 3.78 32.69
CA LEU A 255 -5.34 2.87 33.69
C LEU A 255 -4.94 3.23 35.13
N SER A 256 -3.66 3.50 35.38
CA SER A 256 -3.16 3.87 36.71
C SER A 256 -3.78 5.19 37.21
N SER A 257 -3.91 6.18 36.33
CA SER A 257 -4.55 7.48 36.63
C SER A 257 -6.05 7.30 36.90
N LEU A 258 -6.73 6.48 36.10
CA LEU A 258 -8.15 6.19 36.23
C LEU A 258 -8.48 5.50 37.56
N LEU A 259 -7.74 4.43 37.91
CA LEU A 259 -7.96 3.69 39.15
C LEU A 259 -7.67 4.51 40.42
N LYS A 260 -6.84 5.55 40.31
CA LYS A 260 -6.60 6.54 41.38
C LYS A 260 -7.76 7.53 41.51
N LYS A 261 -8.28 8.04 40.38
CA LYS A 261 -9.40 9.00 40.35
C LYS A 261 -10.73 8.35 40.74
N ILE A 262 -10.90 7.06 40.44
CA ILE A 262 -12.10 6.28 40.78
C ILE A 262 -11.69 5.07 41.65
N PRO A 263 -11.59 5.22 42.98
CA PRO A 263 -11.05 4.18 43.85
C PRO A 263 -11.91 2.91 43.95
N HIS A 264 -13.21 2.98 43.67
CA HIS A 264 -14.16 1.89 43.86
C HIS A 264 -14.26 0.92 42.68
N ILE A 265 -13.76 1.29 41.50
CA ILE A 265 -13.82 0.44 40.30
C ILE A 265 -12.64 -0.53 40.23
N LYS A 266 -12.83 -1.63 39.49
CA LYS A 266 -11.79 -2.61 39.19
C LYS A 266 -11.51 -2.66 37.68
N ALA A 267 -10.32 -3.14 37.33
CA ALA A 267 -9.86 -3.32 35.96
C ALA A 267 -9.94 -4.80 35.56
N TYR A 268 -10.65 -5.09 34.48
CA TYR A 268 -10.83 -6.44 33.95
C TYR A 268 -9.85 -6.67 32.81
N ILE A 269 -8.96 -7.64 33.00
CA ILE A 269 -7.76 -7.84 32.18
C ILE A 269 -7.53 -9.35 32.01
N HIS A 270 -7.07 -9.78 30.85
CA HIS A 270 -6.69 -11.17 30.64
C HIS A 270 -5.48 -11.56 31.51
N PRO A 271 -5.46 -12.74 32.17
CA PRO A 271 -4.38 -13.11 33.08
C PRO A 271 -2.96 -12.97 32.51
N LEU A 272 -2.78 -13.26 31.22
CA LEU A 272 -1.48 -13.17 30.53
C LEU A 272 -0.97 -11.73 30.35
N GLU A 273 -1.84 -10.72 30.45
CA GLU A 273 -1.47 -9.30 30.34
C GLU A 273 -1.00 -8.73 31.69
N ILE A 274 -1.47 -9.28 32.81
CA ILE A 274 -1.24 -8.74 34.15
C ILE A 274 0.26 -8.50 34.45
N PRO A 275 1.19 -9.44 34.16
CA PRO A 275 2.61 -9.22 34.40
C PRO A 275 3.17 -8.00 33.65
N PHE A 276 2.79 -7.83 32.38
CA PHE A 276 3.24 -6.70 31.55
C PHE A 276 2.68 -5.36 32.05
N ILE A 277 1.40 -5.34 32.45
CA ILE A 277 0.78 -4.15 33.06
C ILE A 277 1.47 -3.78 34.37
N GLN A 278 1.82 -4.76 35.22
CA GLN A 278 2.52 -4.48 36.48
C GLN A 278 3.92 -3.92 36.26
N GLN A 279 4.60 -4.30 35.17
CA GLN A 279 5.91 -3.75 34.81
C GLN A 279 5.82 -2.28 34.39
N THR A 280 4.85 -1.91 33.55
CA THR A 280 4.68 -0.53 33.03
C THR A 280 3.94 0.38 33.99
N ASN A 281 3.10 -0.19 34.86
CA ASN A 281 2.26 0.51 35.83
C ASN A 281 2.39 -0.09 37.24
N PRO A 282 3.59 -0.04 37.86
CA PRO A 282 3.87 -0.71 39.15
C PRO A 282 3.07 -0.17 40.33
N SER A 283 2.44 1.00 40.19
CA SER A 283 1.58 1.57 41.24
C SER A 283 0.18 0.93 41.33
N ILE A 284 -0.19 0.06 40.40
CA ILE A 284 -1.50 -0.60 40.41
C ILE A 284 -1.46 -1.81 41.36
N GLN A 285 -2.34 -1.80 42.36
CA GLN A 285 -2.45 -2.90 43.32
C GLN A 285 -3.12 -4.11 42.68
N PHE A 286 -2.59 -5.32 42.92
CA PHE A 286 -3.10 -6.57 42.30
C PHE A 286 -4.58 -6.83 42.60
N ASN A 287 -5.07 -6.48 43.80
CA ASN A 287 -6.49 -6.60 44.18
C ASN A 287 -7.45 -5.71 43.36
N ARG A 288 -6.92 -4.75 42.59
CA ARG A 288 -7.68 -3.90 41.65
C ARG A 288 -7.78 -4.53 40.26
N LEU A 289 -7.01 -5.58 39.98
CA LEU A 289 -7.01 -6.30 38.71
C LEU A 289 -7.86 -7.58 38.85
N VAL A 290 -8.80 -7.77 37.93
CA VAL A 290 -9.70 -8.93 37.90
C VAL A 290 -9.41 -9.72 36.62
N PRO A 291 -8.92 -10.97 36.74
CA PRO A 291 -8.64 -11.81 35.57
C PRO A 291 -9.90 -12.18 34.79
N THR A 292 -9.93 -11.93 33.49
CA THR A 292 -11.02 -12.32 32.58
C THR A 292 -10.82 -13.76 32.11
N THR A 293 -11.42 -14.73 32.82
CA THR A 293 -11.25 -16.18 32.52
C THR A 293 -12.52 -16.86 31.96
N THR A 294 -13.68 -16.18 31.96
CA THR A 294 -14.95 -16.50 31.25
C THR A 294 -16.00 -15.39 31.54
N ASP A 295 -17.15 -15.37 30.85
CA ASP A 295 -18.22 -14.32 30.84
C ASP A 295 -18.48 -13.58 32.16
N ILE A 296 -18.74 -12.26 32.09
CA ILE A 296 -18.87 -11.39 33.29
C ILE A 296 -20.31 -10.90 33.52
N THR A 297 -21.30 -11.56 32.92
CA THR A 297 -22.69 -11.11 32.98
C THR A 297 -23.23 -10.85 34.39
N THR A 298 -22.81 -11.64 35.37
CA THR A 298 -23.37 -11.62 36.73
C THR A 298 -22.61 -10.73 37.71
N HIS A 299 -21.39 -10.28 37.41
CA HIS A 299 -20.52 -9.61 38.40
C HIS A 299 -20.50 -8.08 38.34
N LEU A 300 -20.87 -7.47 37.21
CA LEU A 300 -20.71 -6.02 37.00
C LEU A 300 -21.96 -5.15 37.23
N ASN A 301 -23.15 -5.75 37.34
CA ASN A 301 -24.43 -5.02 37.51
C ASN A 301 -24.65 -3.87 36.49
N ILE A 302 -24.22 -4.04 35.24
CA ILE A 302 -24.42 -3.08 34.12
C ILE A 302 -25.74 -3.42 33.39
N GLY A 303 -26.86 -3.21 34.08
CA GLY A 303 -28.19 -3.43 33.51
C GLY A 303 -28.35 -4.82 32.86
N LYS A 304 -28.80 -4.84 31.60
CA LYS A 304 -29.00 -6.06 30.80
C LYS A 304 -27.85 -6.37 29.82
N ILE A 305 -26.71 -5.68 29.95
CA ILE A 305 -25.59 -5.84 29.00
C ILE A 305 -24.84 -7.12 29.31
N HIS A 306 -24.85 -8.07 28.36
CA HIS A 306 -24.04 -9.28 28.40
C HIS A 306 -22.68 -9.02 27.74
N ILE A 307 -21.58 -9.28 28.45
CA ILE A 307 -20.22 -9.16 27.91
C ILE A 307 -19.51 -10.50 28.05
N GLU A 308 -19.19 -11.07 26.90
CA GLU A 308 -18.37 -12.27 26.74
C GLU A 308 -16.94 -11.86 26.35
N PHE A 309 -15.95 -12.44 27.01
CA PHE A 309 -14.53 -12.16 26.76
C PHE A 309 -13.97 -13.26 25.87
N LEU A 310 -13.58 -12.87 24.67
CA LEU A 310 -12.93 -13.77 23.71
C LEU A 310 -11.43 -13.58 23.85
N HIS A 311 -10.70 -14.64 24.19
CA HIS A 311 -9.24 -14.61 24.15
C HIS A 311 -8.78 -14.62 22.68
N THR A 312 -8.05 -13.57 22.30
CA THR A 312 -7.64 -13.29 20.93
C THR A 312 -6.14 -13.07 20.83
N PRO A 313 -5.31 -14.07 21.22
CA PRO A 313 -3.86 -13.93 21.26
C PRO A 313 -3.29 -13.67 19.87
N GLY A 314 -2.23 -12.87 19.80
CA GLY A 314 -1.54 -12.60 18.54
C GLY A 314 -0.83 -11.25 18.54
N HIS A 315 -1.58 -10.17 18.77
CA HIS A 315 -0.99 -8.84 18.93
C HIS A 315 -0.19 -8.75 20.25
N THR A 316 -0.78 -9.29 21.31
CA THR A 316 -0.13 -9.57 22.60
C THR A 316 -0.54 -10.97 23.08
N PRO A 317 0.13 -11.57 24.07
CA PRO A 317 -0.18 -12.93 24.54
C PRO A 317 -1.59 -13.07 25.12
N GLY A 318 -2.11 -12.03 25.77
CA GLY A 318 -3.42 -11.97 26.39
C GLY A 318 -4.36 -10.96 25.78
N SER A 319 -4.14 -10.53 24.53
CA SER A 319 -5.12 -9.76 23.77
C SER A 319 -6.50 -10.42 23.89
N GLN A 320 -7.52 -9.61 24.15
CA GLN A 320 -8.91 -10.05 24.26
C GLN A 320 -9.87 -9.10 23.55
N SER A 321 -10.91 -9.67 22.94
CA SER A 321 -12.03 -8.94 22.35
C SER A 321 -13.29 -9.11 23.19
N LEU A 322 -14.16 -8.10 23.20
CA LEU A 322 -15.40 -8.10 23.98
C LEU A 322 -16.59 -8.30 23.06
N LEU A 323 -17.31 -9.40 23.23
CA LEU A 323 -18.55 -9.68 22.52
C LEU A 323 -19.74 -9.26 23.40
N ILE A 324 -20.37 -8.15 23.03
CA ILE A 324 -21.49 -7.54 23.72
C ILE A 324 -22.80 -8.03 23.10
N ASN A 325 -23.69 -8.59 23.93
CA ASN A 325 -25.00 -9.11 23.55
C ASN A 325 -24.97 -10.05 22.32
N LYS A 326 -23.83 -10.73 22.09
CA LYS A 326 -23.59 -11.59 20.91
C LYS A 326 -23.77 -10.90 19.56
N SER A 327 -23.73 -9.56 19.52
CA SER A 327 -24.04 -8.77 18.32
C SER A 327 -23.08 -7.62 18.04
N ARG A 328 -22.32 -7.15 19.04
CA ARG A 328 -21.30 -6.11 18.91
C ARG A 328 -19.96 -6.63 19.42
N LEU A 329 -18.93 -6.59 18.60
CA LEU A 329 -17.58 -6.98 18.94
C LEU A 329 -16.71 -5.74 19.10
N ILE A 330 -16.16 -5.50 20.28
CA ILE A 330 -15.06 -4.55 20.45
C ILE A 330 -13.78 -5.36 20.33
N ALA A 331 -13.12 -5.22 19.19
CA ALA A 331 -12.04 -6.12 18.79
C ALA A 331 -10.67 -5.77 19.40
N GLY A 332 -10.50 -4.53 19.88
CA GLY A 332 -9.19 -3.99 20.20
C GLY A 332 -8.29 -4.01 18.96
N ASP A 333 -7.04 -4.40 19.14
CA ASP A 333 -6.05 -4.46 18.07
C ASP A 333 -5.97 -5.84 17.42
N THR A 334 -6.83 -6.80 17.80
CA THR A 334 -6.87 -8.09 17.11
C THR A 334 -7.41 -7.93 15.69
N LEU A 335 -8.53 -7.20 15.52
CA LEU A 335 -9.17 -6.98 14.22
C LEU A 335 -9.46 -5.49 14.06
N LEU A 336 -8.97 -4.92 12.98
CA LEU A 336 -9.15 -3.53 12.59
C LEU A 336 -10.02 -3.47 11.34
N CYS A 337 -10.68 -2.33 11.10
CA CYS A 337 -11.55 -2.19 9.93
C CYS A 337 -10.73 -2.08 8.63
N GLY A 338 -11.25 -2.67 7.54
CA GLY A 338 -10.66 -2.54 6.20
C GLY A 338 -9.66 -3.63 5.83
N GLY A 339 -9.78 -4.82 6.44
CA GLY A 339 -8.91 -5.96 6.16
C GLY A 339 -7.58 -5.92 6.94
N HIS A 340 -7.56 -5.27 8.10
CA HIS A 340 -6.34 -5.04 8.87
C HIS A 340 -6.39 -5.73 10.25
N CYS A 341 -5.23 -6.00 10.81
CA CYS A 341 -5.06 -6.49 12.18
C CYS A 341 -3.89 -5.77 12.85
N GLY A 342 -3.82 -5.85 14.17
CA GLY A 342 -2.69 -5.34 14.93
C GLY A 342 -1.40 -6.06 14.60
N ARG A 343 -0.30 -5.33 14.78
CA ARG A 343 1.06 -5.79 14.55
C ARG A 343 1.43 -6.99 15.41
N THR A 344 2.16 -7.96 14.86
CA THR A 344 2.61 -9.14 15.63
C THR A 344 4.11 -9.17 15.86
N ASP A 345 4.83 -8.13 15.45
CA ASP A 345 6.29 -7.98 15.56
C ASP A 345 6.74 -7.25 16.84
N LEU A 346 5.79 -6.73 17.63
CA LEU A 346 6.04 -6.12 18.93
C LEU A 346 6.35 -7.19 20.00
N PRO A 347 7.02 -6.83 21.11
CA PRO A 347 7.29 -7.78 22.20
C PRO A 347 6.01 -8.49 22.68
N GLY A 348 6.05 -9.82 22.78
CA GLY A 348 4.89 -10.65 23.12
C GLY A 348 3.94 -10.94 21.96
N GLY A 349 4.14 -10.34 20.79
CA GLY A 349 3.39 -10.65 19.56
C GLY A 349 3.71 -12.05 19.01
N ASN A 350 2.72 -12.68 18.38
CA ASN A 350 2.83 -14.00 17.79
C ASN A 350 1.94 -14.14 16.56
N ARG A 351 2.56 -14.18 15.37
CA ARG A 351 1.87 -14.28 14.08
C ARG A 351 0.98 -15.53 13.95
N LYS A 352 1.47 -16.70 14.38
CA LYS A 352 0.70 -17.96 14.31
C LYS A 352 -0.53 -17.92 15.22
N ALA A 353 -0.40 -17.30 16.40
CA ALA A 353 -1.53 -17.12 17.30
C ALA A 353 -2.56 -16.13 16.71
N MET A 354 -2.10 -15.01 16.13
CA MET A 354 -2.97 -14.07 15.43
C MET A 354 -3.73 -14.75 14.30
N GLU A 355 -3.04 -15.58 13.52
CA GLU A 355 -3.66 -16.34 12.45
C GLU A 355 -4.76 -17.27 12.95
N LYS A 356 -4.46 -18.07 13.97
CA LYS A 356 -5.45 -18.95 14.59
C LYS A 356 -6.65 -18.15 15.13
N THR A 357 -6.40 -16.99 15.72
CA THR A 357 -7.43 -16.09 16.25
C THR A 357 -8.35 -15.59 15.14
N LEU A 358 -7.81 -15.03 14.04
CA LEU A 358 -8.63 -14.50 12.96
C LEU A 358 -9.34 -15.60 12.16
N ARG A 359 -8.72 -16.78 11.97
CA ARG A 359 -9.36 -17.92 11.28
C ARG A 359 -10.50 -18.53 12.10
N HIS A 360 -10.23 -18.86 13.36
CA HIS A 360 -11.08 -19.77 14.12
C HIS A 360 -11.84 -19.12 15.27
N VAL A 361 -11.29 -18.09 15.92
CA VAL A 361 -11.96 -17.41 17.03
C VAL A 361 -12.91 -16.35 16.48
N LEU A 362 -12.37 -15.33 15.79
CA LEU A 362 -13.17 -14.28 15.18
C LEU A 362 -13.81 -14.72 13.87
N GLY A 363 -13.12 -15.55 13.07
CA GLY A 363 -13.67 -16.13 11.85
C GLY A 363 -14.82 -17.12 12.08
N GLY A 364 -14.99 -17.62 13.31
CA GLY A 364 -16.14 -18.43 13.72
C GLY A 364 -17.39 -17.64 14.10
N LEU A 365 -17.31 -16.30 14.15
CA LEU A 365 -18.44 -15.43 14.51
C LEU A 365 -19.41 -15.22 13.34
N ASP A 366 -20.67 -14.92 13.68
CA ASP A 366 -21.73 -14.61 12.70
C ASP A 366 -21.42 -13.33 11.92
N ASN A 367 -21.59 -13.36 10.60
CA ASN A 367 -21.28 -12.24 9.70
C ASN A 367 -22.03 -10.94 10.04
N ARG A 368 -23.16 -11.01 10.73
CA ARG A 368 -23.97 -9.84 11.14
C ARG A 368 -23.42 -9.10 12.36
N ILE A 369 -22.43 -9.68 13.06
CA ILE A 369 -21.82 -9.04 14.22
C ILE A 369 -21.09 -7.78 13.76
N ILE A 370 -21.42 -6.65 14.40
CA ILE A 370 -20.78 -5.35 14.14
C ILE A 370 -19.47 -5.30 14.89
N VAL A 371 -18.40 -4.90 14.22
CA VAL A 371 -17.04 -4.81 14.75
C VAL A 371 -16.69 -3.34 15.03
N TYR A 372 -16.11 -3.06 16.20
CA TYR A 372 -15.53 -1.78 16.58
C TYR A 372 -14.01 -1.96 16.82
N PRO A 373 -13.13 -1.24 16.09
CA PRO A 373 -11.68 -1.43 16.13
C PRO A 373 -11.02 -0.61 17.25
N GLY A 374 -9.81 -1.00 17.68
CA GLY A 374 -9.00 -0.23 18.64
C GLY A 374 -8.42 1.09 18.09
N HIS A 375 -8.25 1.20 16.77
CA HIS A 375 -7.69 2.37 16.09
C HIS A 375 -8.53 2.83 14.89
N TYR A 376 -8.48 4.13 14.60
CA TYR A 376 -9.17 4.73 13.47
C TYR A 376 -8.31 4.76 12.20
N TYR A 377 -8.51 3.76 11.34
CA TYR A 377 -7.89 3.66 9.99
C TYR A 377 -8.90 3.91 8.85
N GLY A 378 -9.79 4.89 9.04
CA GLY A 378 -10.73 5.33 8.00
C GLY A 378 -12.18 4.90 8.20
N SER A 379 -12.45 3.91 9.06
CA SER A 379 -13.79 3.59 9.55
C SER A 379 -13.78 3.38 11.07
N THR A 380 -14.92 3.67 11.71
CA THR A 380 -15.15 3.45 13.15
C THR A 380 -15.90 2.16 13.45
N TRP A 381 -16.42 1.50 12.41
CA TRP A 381 -17.13 0.23 12.53
C TRP A 381 -17.02 -0.59 11.24
N SER A 382 -17.27 -1.89 11.35
CA SER A 382 -17.40 -2.83 10.24
C SER A 382 -18.31 -3.99 10.65
N THR A 383 -18.31 -5.09 9.91
CA THR A 383 -18.96 -6.35 10.29
C THR A 383 -18.02 -7.52 10.08
N ILE A 384 -18.27 -8.63 10.78
CA ILE A 384 -17.52 -9.88 10.55
C ILE A 384 -17.64 -10.32 9.08
N GLY A 385 -18.80 -10.13 8.45
CA GLY A 385 -18.99 -10.41 7.02
C GLY A 385 -18.09 -9.56 6.12
N MET A 386 -18.07 -8.24 6.35
CA MET A 386 -17.22 -7.31 5.60
C MET A 386 -15.73 -7.63 5.75
N GLU A 387 -15.26 -7.89 6.98
CA GLU A 387 -13.83 -8.20 7.19
C GLU A 387 -13.43 -9.58 6.66
N ARG A 388 -14.37 -10.51 6.56
CA ARG A 388 -14.19 -11.79 5.85
C ARG A 388 -14.05 -11.56 4.35
N GLU A 389 -14.91 -10.75 3.74
CA GLU A 389 -14.83 -10.37 2.32
C GLU A 389 -13.54 -9.61 2.00
N ASN A 390 -13.01 -8.82 2.95
CA ASN A 390 -11.72 -8.15 2.84
C ASN A 390 -10.51 -9.09 3.02
N GLY A 391 -10.72 -10.40 3.21
CA GLY A 391 -9.64 -11.39 3.31
C GLY A 391 -8.93 -11.45 4.66
N CYS A 392 -9.48 -10.85 5.73
CA CYS A 392 -8.84 -10.79 7.04
C CYS A 392 -9.45 -11.75 8.08
N LEU A 393 -10.49 -12.50 7.70
CA LEU A 393 -11.14 -13.50 8.56
C LEU A 393 -11.45 -14.79 7.79
N GLY A 394 -11.46 -15.93 8.51
CA GLY A 394 -11.84 -17.23 7.95
C GLY A 394 -10.74 -17.95 7.15
N ASP A 395 -11.12 -18.97 6.40
CA ASP A 395 -10.16 -19.88 5.74
C ASP A 395 -9.46 -19.23 4.53
N GLU A 396 -10.05 -18.20 3.93
CA GLU A 396 -9.52 -17.43 2.79
C GLU A 396 -8.63 -16.26 3.26
N LEU A 397 -7.93 -16.41 4.38
CA LEU A 397 -7.09 -15.37 4.95
C LEU A 397 -5.91 -15.03 4.02
N VAL A 398 -5.94 -13.83 3.43
CA VAL A 398 -4.91 -13.30 2.52
C VAL A 398 -3.97 -12.44 3.34
N GLY A 399 -2.71 -12.89 3.51
CA GLY A 399 -1.56 -12.10 4.00
C GLY A 399 -1.83 -11.05 5.09
N PHE A 400 -1.62 -11.40 6.36
CA PHE A 400 -1.66 -10.48 7.51
C PHE A 400 -0.75 -9.25 7.32
N GLY A 401 -1.36 -8.08 7.08
CA GLY A 401 -0.80 -6.75 7.32
C GLY A 401 0.37 -6.33 6.45
N MET A 402 0.09 -5.79 5.25
CA MET A 402 0.81 -4.65 4.68
C MET A 402 0.01 -3.98 3.54
N GLU A 403 0.06 -2.64 3.57
CA GLU A 403 -0.35 -1.63 2.58
C GLU A 403 -1.80 -1.12 2.51
N SER A 404 -1.86 0.20 2.65
CA SER A 404 -3.01 1.09 2.56
C SER A 404 -3.69 1.07 1.19
N THR A 405 -5.02 1.04 1.20
CA THR A 405 -5.92 1.05 0.04
C THR A 405 -5.65 2.15 -0.97
N ALA A 406 -5.55 1.80 -2.26
CA ALA A 406 -6.04 2.63 -3.35
C ALA A 406 -6.59 1.79 -4.53
N ASN A 407 -7.90 1.92 -4.73
CA ASN A 407 -8.72 1.60 -5.90
C ASN A 407 -9.11 0.14 -6.22
N MET A 408 -10.44 -0.08 -6.14
CA MET A 408 -11.13 -1.14 -6.86
C MET A 408 -11.01 -0.91 -8.38
N SER A 409 -10.32 -1.81 -9.06
CA SER A 409 -10.75 -2.32 -10.37
C SER A 409 -10.44 -3.81 -10.41
N SER A 410 -11.42 -4.59 -10.81
CA SER A 410 -11.39 -6.04 -10.94
C SER A 410 -10.21 -6.55 -11.78
N THR A 411 -9.16 -7.00 -11.10
CA THR A 411 -8.13 -7.95 -11.57
C THR A 411 -7.39 -8.38 -10.30
N GLN A 412 -7.25 -9.68 -10.08
CA GLN A 412 -6.53 -10.22 -8.91
C GLN A 412 -5.12 -9.59 -8.82
N PRO A 413 -4.62 -9.21 -7.63
CA PRO A 413 -3.23 -8.83 -7.49
C PRO A 413 -2.40 -10.11 -7.63
N THR A 414 -1.75 -10.26 -8.77
CA THR A 414 -0.60 -11.15 -8.92
C THR A 414 0.48 -10.71 -7.94
N ASP A 415 1.10 -11.67 -7.23
CA ASP A 415 2.27 -11.40 -6.40
C ASP A 415 3.27 -10.55 -7.20
N THR A 416 3.72 -9.42 -6.64
CA THR A 416 4.62 -8.47 -7.32
C THR A 416 5.93 -9.12 -7.78
N THR A 417 6.34 -10.20 -7.13
CA THR A 417 7.43 -11.11 -7.50
C THR A 417 7.11 -11.95 -8.74
N ASP A 418 5.91 -12.52 -8.81
CA ASP A 418 5.45 -13.26 -10.00
C ASP A 418 5.34 -12.34 -11.22
N GLU A 419 4.90 -11.09 -11.04
CA GLU A 419 4.92 -10.09 -12.11
C GLU A 419 6.33 -9.82 -12.63
N ASN A 420 7.33 -9.76 -11.74
CA ASN A 420 8.72 -9.56 -12.13
C ASN A 420 9.29 -10.74 -12.92
N VAL A 421 8.91 -11.97 -12.57
CA VAL A 421 9.26 -13.18 -13.32
C VAL A 421 8.66 -13.16 -14.73
N GLU A 422 7.39 -12.78 -14.86
CA GLU A 422 6.73 -12.65 -16.16
C GLU A 422 7.33 -11.50 -17.00
N ILE A 423 7.69 -10.38 -16.38
CA ILE A 423 8.42 -9.27 -17.02
C ILE A 423 9.78 -9.74 -17.54
N TRP A 424 10.52 -10.56 -16.78
CA TRP A 424 11.80 -11.11 -17.22
C TRP A 424 11.63 -12.06 -18.41
N LYS A 425 10.64 -12.97 -18.36
CA LYS A 425 10.31 -13.87 -19.49
C LYS A 425 10.02 -13.06 -20.75
N MET A 426 9.25 -11.97 -20.62
CA MET A 426 8.95 -11.05 -21.73
C MET A 426 10.21 -10.37 -22.27
N LYS A 427 11.08 -9.84 -21.41
CA LYS A 427 12.35 -9.20 -21.82
C LYS A 427 13.26 -10.19 -22.57
N LYS A 428 13.38 -11.43 -22.08
CA LYS A 428 14.17 -12.49 -22.75
C LYS A 428 13.57 -12.84 -24.11
N LEU A 429 12.25 -12.99 -24.18
CA LEU A 429 11.55 -13.27 -25.44
C LEU A 429 11.79 -12.15 -26.47
N ILE A 430 11.68 -10.88 -26.07
CA ILE A 430 11.94 -9.74 -26.94
C ILE A 430 13.38 -9.74 -27.44
N LYS A 431 14.36 -10.00 -26.57
CA LYS A 431 15.77 -10.09 -26.97
C LYS A 431 15.98 -11.19 -28.02
N ASN A 432 15.37 -12.35 -27.82
CA ASN A 432 15.43 -13.46 -28.78
C ASN A 432 14.76 -13.10 -30.12
N LEU A 433 13.59 -12.44 -30.09
CA LEU A 433 12.87 -12.00 -31.28
C LEU A 433 13.61 -10.90 -32.06
N GLN A 434 14.35 -10.01 -31.38
CA GLN A 434 15.17 -8.97 -32.01
C GLN A 434 16.42 -9.55 -32.71
N MET A 435 17.01 -10.60 -32.12
CA MET A 435 18.17 -11.30 -32.71
C MET A 435 17.77 -12.17 -33.91
N ALA A 436 16.52 -12.64 -33.94
CA ALA A 436 15.99 -13.43 -35.04
C ALA A 436 15.96 -12.65 -36.37
N ARG A 437 16.56 -13.24 -37.41
CA ARG A 437 16.52 -12.70 -38.78
C ARG A 437 16.00 -13.75 -39.75
N GLY A 438 15.07 -13.33 -40.60
CA GLY A 438 14.51 -14.14 -41.67
C GLY A 438 15.12 -13.81 -43.03
N ASN A 439 15.04 -14.76 -43.97
CA ASN A 439 15.33 -14.50 -45.38
C ASN A 439 14.09 -13.89 -46.05
N GLY A 440 14.20 -12.63 -46.51
CA GLY A 440 13.12 -11.92 -47.20
C GLY A 440 11.99 -11.47 -46.26
N THR A 441 10.83 -11.12 -46.81
CA THR A 441 9.68 -10.60 -46.05
C THR A 441 8.79 -11.76 -45.59
N SER A 442 9.26 -12.55 -44.65
CA SER A 442 8.57 -13.78 -44.21
C SER A 442 8.28 -13.81 -42.70
N MET A 443 8.53 -12.70 -42.00
CA MET A 443 8.34 -12.55 -40.56
C MET A 443 7.09 -11.72 -40.29
N ILE A 444 6.05 -12.35 -39.76
CA ILE A 444 4.79 -11.71 -39.40
C ILE A 444 4.81 -11.34 -37.93
N SER A 445 4.58 -10.06 -37.66
CA SER A 445 4.35 -9.50 -36.32
C SER A 445 2.91 -9.03 -36.25
N LEU A 446 2.09 -9.68 -35.43
CA LEU A 446 0.67 -9.39 -35.29
C LEU A 446 0.35 -9.09 -33.82
N VAL A 447 -0.21 -7.91 -33.56
CA VAL A 447 -0.66 -7.47 -32.24
C VAL A 447 -2.12 -7.06 -32.33
N ILE A 448 -2.95 -7.66 -31.48
CA ILE A 448 -4.40 -7.48 -31.44
C ILE A 448 -4.77 -6.86 -30.09
N PRO A 449 -5.35 -5.65 -30.06
CA PRO A 449 -5.73 -4.99 -28.82
C PRO A 449 -6.94 -5.68 -28.17
N PRO A 450 -7.13 -5.52 -26.85
CA PRO A 450 -8.29 -6.08 -26.17
C PRO A 450 -9.58 -5.45 -26.71
N LYS A 451 -10.66 -6.22 -26.69
CA LYS A 451 -11.99 -5.88 -27.25
C LYS A 451 -12.10 -5.91 -28.79
N ASP A 452 -11.00 -6.13 -29.53
CA ASP A 452 -11.09 -6.40 -30.97
C ASP A 452 -11.65 -7.82 -31.24
N GLN A 453 -12.14 -8.05 -32.46
CA GLN A 453 -12.72 -9.33 -32.86
C GLN A 453 -11.72 -10.15 -33.67
N ILE A 454 -11.48 -11.41 -33.26
CA ILE A 454 -10.60 -12.34 -33.99
C ILE A 454 -11.08 -12.53 -35.44
N SER A 455 -12.39 -12.55 -35.67
CA SER A 455 -12.98 -12.69 -37.01
C SER A 455 -12.52 -11.60 -37.99
N ARG A 456 -12.34 -10.35 -37.52
CA ARG A 456 -11.82 -9.23 -38.31
C ARG A 456 -10.40 -9.50 -38.77
N VAL A 457 -9.55 -9.98 -37.87
CA VAL A 457 -8.13 -10.26 -38.13
C VAL A 457 -7.97 -11.48 -39.05
N VAL A 458 -8.77 -12.52 -38.84
CA VAL A 458 -8.79 -13.70 -39.73
C VAL A 458 -9.17 -13.30 -41.16
N LYS A 459 -10.15 -12.42 -41.33
CA LYS A 459 -10.54 -11.88 -42.65
C LYS A 459 -9.38 -11.08 -43.28
N MET A 460 -8.76 -10.17 -42.52
CA MET A 460 -7.59 -9.42 -43.00
C MET A 460 -6.47 -10.35 -43.47
N LEU A 461 -6.13 -11.40 -42.70
CA LEU A 461 -5.11 -12.37 -43.11
C LEU A 461 -5.50 -13.16 -44.37
N ALA A 462 -6.79 -13.41 -44.60
CA ALA A 462 -7.25 -14.06 -45.83
C ALA A 462 -7.09 -13.15 -47.05
N ASP A 463 -7.36 -11.85 -46.91
CA ASP A 463 -7.15 -10.84 -47.96
C ASP A 463 -5.64 -10.67 -48.27
N GLU A 464 -4.80 -10.67 -47.24
CA GLU A 464 -3.34 -10.66 -47.34
C GLU A 464 -2.79 -11.92 -48.01
N TYR A 465 -3.35 -13.10 -47.70
CA TYR A 465 -3.01 -14.35 -48.38
C TYR A 465 -3.29 -14.27 -49.89
N GLY A 466 -4.44 -13.70 -50.26
CA GLY A 466 -4.82 -13.46 -51.65
C GLY A 466 -3.83 -12.53 -52.37
N THR A 467 -3.44 -11.43 -51.72
CA THR A 467 -2.47 -10.46 -52.24
C THR A 467 -1.06 -11.07 -52.38
N ALA A 468 -0.60 -11.82 -51.39
CA ALA A 468 0.70 -12.49 -51.39
C ALA A 468 0.82 -13.54 -52.51
N SER A 469 -0.30 -14.11 -52.98
CA SER A 469 -0.27 -15.08 -54.08
C SER A 469 0.25 -14.49 -55.40
N ASN A 470 0.16 -13.15 -55.57
CA ASN A 470 0.64 -12.43 -56.74
C ASN A 470 2.14 -12.09 -56.71
N ILE A 471 2.87 -12.46 -55.66
CA ILE A 471 4.33 -12.24 -55.57
C ILE A 471 5.05 -13.02 -56.68
N LYS A 472 5.90 -12.33 -57.45
CA LYS A 472 6.64 -12.91 -58.60
C LYS A 472 7.75 -13.88 -58.19
N SER A 473 8.42 -13.62 -57.07
CA SER A 473 9.48 -14.49 -56.55
C SER A 473 8.87 -15.77 -55.95
N ARG A 474 9.15 -16.94 -56.56
CA ARG A 474 8.61 -18.23 -56.11
C ARG A 474 8.97 -18.55 -54.66
N VAL A 475 10.23 -18.29 -54.27
CA VAL A 475 10.73 -18.57 -52.91
C VAL A 475 10.06 -17.64 -51.90
N ASN A 476 10.09 -16.32 -52.14
CA ASN A 476 9.48 -15.36 -51.22
C ASN A 476 7.97 -15.56 -51.08
N ARG A 477 7.28 -15.89 -52.19
CA ARG A 477 5.85 -16.19 -52.18
C ARG A 477 5.52 -17.38 -51.28
N LEU A 478 6.24 -18.49 -51.42
CA LEU A 478 5.99 -19.69 -50.60
C LEU A 478 6.25 -19.41 -49.11
N SER A 479 7.29 -18.65 -48.78
CA SER A 479 7.60 -18.26 -47.40
C SER A 479 6.51 -17.38 -46.80
N VAL A 480 6.03 -16.36 -47.51
CA VAL A 480 4.94 -15.47 -47.05
C VAL A 480 3.64 -16.26 -46.86
N LEU A 481 3.25 -17.09 -47.84
CA LEU A 481 2.01 -17.88 -47.75
C LEU A 481 2.08 -18.88 -46.59
N SER A 482 3.24 -19.51 -46.36
CA SER A 482 3.44 -20.42 -45.22
C SER A 482 3.36 -19.68 -43.89
N ALA A 483 3.90 -18.45 -43.80
CA ALA A 483 3.83 -17.64 -42.59
C ALA A 483 2.38 -17.24 -42.27
N ILE A 484 1.64 -16.70 -43.25
CA ILE A 484 0.22 -16.31 -43.08
C ILE A 484 -0.63 -17.52 -42.68
N THR A 485 -0.42 -18.68 -43.32
CA THR A 485 -1.14 -19.92 -42.99
C THR A 485 -0.87 -20.33 -41.54
N SER A 486 0.39 -20.21 -41.08
CA SER A 486 0.77 -20.55 -39.70
C SER A 486 0.11 -19.59 -38.69
N THR A 487 0.10 -18.29 -38.97
CA THR A 487 -0.60 -17.29 -38.15
C THR A 487 -2.10 -17.58 -38.07
N GLN A 488 -2.75 -17.90 -39.20
CA GLN A 488 -4.17 -18.25 -39.24
C GLN A 488 -4.47 -19.52 -38.42
N GLN A 489 -3.59 -20.53 -38.47
CA GLN A 489 -3.74 -21.74 -37.67
C GLN A 489 -3.63 -21.46 -36.17
N ARG A 490 -2.73 -20.57 -35.74
CA ARG A 490 -2.62 -20.14 -34.33
C ARG A 490 -3.87 -19.40 -33.87
N LEU A 491 -4.37 -18.46 -34.67
CA LEU A 491 -5.57 -17.69 -34.31
C LEU A 491 -6.82 -18.56 -34.12
N LYS A 492 -6.90 -19.74 -34.77
CA LYS A 492 -8.01 -20.69 -34.58
C LYS A 492 -8.04 -21.32 -33.18
N LEU A 493 -6.93 -21.29 -32.43
CA LEU A 493 -6.89 -21.78 -31.05
C LEU A 493 -7.65 -20.83 -30.10
N TYR A 494 -7.85 -19.57 -30.48
CA TYR A 494 -8.49 -18.55 -29.67
C TYR A 494 -9.92 -18.30 -30.14
N THR A 495 -10.89 -18.42 -29.23
CA THR A 495 -12.30 -18.14 -29.53
C THR A 495 -12.62 -16.64 -29.44
N ARG A 496 -11.96 -15.93 -28.53
CA ARG A 496 -12.06 -14.47 -28.31
C ARG A 496 -10.68 -13.91 -28.01
N VAL A 497 -10.47 -12.62 -28.26
CA VAL A 497 -9.23 -11.96 -27.84
C VAL A 497 -9.18 -11.96 -26.30
N PRO A 498 -8.06 -12.38 -25.69
CA PRO A 498 -7.87 -12.33 -24.24
C PRO A 498 -7.96 -10.91 -23.66
N GLU A 499 -8.03 -10.79 -22.34
CA GLU A 499 -8.35 -9.53 -21.65
C GLU A 499 -7.29 -8.46 -21.83
N ASN A 500 -6.02 -8.86 -21.95
CA ASN A 500 -4.90 -7.95 -22.18
C ASN A 500 -4.51 -7.80 -23.67
N GLY A 501 -5.23 -8.47 -24.58
CA GLY A 501 -4.89 -8.53 -26.00
C GLY A 501 -4.18 -9.82 -26.39
N LEU A 502 -3.75 -9.92 -27.64
CA LEU A 502 -3.06 -11.10 -28.18
C LEU A 502 -1.88 -10.69 -29.05
N VAL A 503 -0.72 -11.31 -28.83
CA VAL A 503 0.48 -11.12 -29.64
C VAL A 503 0.84 -12.42 -30.33
N VAL A 504 1.09 -12.36 -31.64
CA VAL A 504 1.45 -13.51 -32.47
C VAL A 504 2.66 -13.17 -33.35
N TYR A 505 3.73 -13.95 -33.20
CA TYR A 505 4.92 -13.91 -34.04
C TYR A 505 5.05 -15.22 -34.82
N CYS A 506 5.02 -15.13 -36.14
CA CYS A 506 5.15 -16.28 -37.03
C CYS A 506 6.16 -16.00 -38.14
N GLY A 507 7.08 -16.92 -38.39
CA GLY A 507 8.06 -16.75 -39.47
C GLY A 507 9.05 -17.89 -39.56
N THR A 508 9.95 -17.82 -40.55
CA THR A 508 11.05 -18.77 -40.72
C THR A 508 12.37 -18.05 -40.50
N ILE A 509 13.10 -18.47 -39.46
CA ILE A 509 14.42 -17.92 -39.10
C ILE A 509 15.52 -18.88 -39.53
N ILE A 510 16.72 -18.35 -39.74
CA ILE A 510 17.92 -19.16 -39.95
C ILE A 510 18.62 -19.31 -38.61
N THR A 511 18.89 -20.54 -38.20
CA THR A 511 19.71 -20.84 -37.01
C THR A 511 21.20 -20.68 -37.33
N ASP A 512 22.06 -20.58 -36.32
CA ASP A 512 23.52 -20.45 -36.50
C ASP A 512 24.16 -21.61 -37.31
N GLU A 513 23.51 -22.78 -37.34
CA GLU A 513 23.90 -23.94 -38.18
C GLU A 513 23.48 -23.80 -39.67
N GLY A 514 22.88 -22.67 -40.06
CA GLY A 514 22.37 -22.44 -41.42
C GLY A 514 21.07 -23.16 -41.77
N LYS A 515 20.45 -23.87 -40.82
CA LYS A 515 19.15 -24.55 -41.00
C LYS A 515 17.98 -23.58 -40.85
N GLU A 516 16.92 -23.80 -41.62
CA GLU A 516 15.66 -23.06 -41.50
C GLU A 516 14.81 -23.61 -40.35
N LYS A 517 14.45 -22.76 -39.39
CA LYS A 517 13.56 -23.09 -38.26
C LYS A 517 12.30 -22.25 -38.33
N LYS A 518 11.13 -22.90 -38.30
CA LYS A 518 9.84 -22.20 -38.19
C LYS A 518 9.61 -21.78 -36.74
N VAL A 519 9.35 -20.51 -36.52
CA VAL A 519 9.02 -19.92 -35.22
C VAL A 519 7.55 -19.54 -35.23
N ASN A 520 6.80 -20.07 -34.26
CA ASN A 520 5.40 -19.75 -34.03
C ASN A 520 5.22 -19.51 -32.54
N ILE A 521 5.01 -18.26 -32.16
CA ILE A 521 4.89 -17.83 -30.77
C ILE A 521 3.61 -17.03 -30.64
N ASP A 522 2.75 -17.43 -29.72
CA ASP A 522 1.50 -16.76 -29.40
C ASP A 522 1.33 -16.72 -27.87
N PHE A 523 1.00 -15.55 -27.33
CA PHE A 523 0.79 -15.35 -25.89
C PHE A 523 -0.06 -14.12 -25.60
N GLU A 524 -0.65 -14.09 -24.41
CA GLU A 524 -1.31 -12.92 -23.84
C GLU A 524 -0.29 -12.04 -23.09
N PRO A 525 -0.19 -10.74 -23.40
CA PRO A 525 0.74 -9.84 -22.71
C PRO A 525 0.28 -9.57 -21.27
N HIS A 526 1.24 -9.28 -20.38
CA HIS A 526 0.95 -9.05 -18.95
C HIS A 526 0.20 -7.74 -18.65
N LYS A 527 0.15 -6.82 -19.63
CA LYS A 527 -0.57 -5.53 -19.56
C LYS A 527 -1.38 -5.35 -20.85
N PRO A 528 -2.54 -4.67 -20.77
CA PRO A 528 -3.40 -4.45 -21.92
C PRO A 528 -2.72 -3.56 -22.98
N ILE A 529 -2.65 -4.06 -24.22
CA ILE A 529 -2.03 -3.33 -25.35
C ILE A 529 -3.09 -2.56 -26.13
N ASN A 530 -2.95 -1.24 -26.28
CA ASN A 530 -3.89 -0.42 -27.05
C ASN A 530 -3.56 -0.32 -28.55
N THR A 531 -2.40 -0.82 -28.97
CA THR A 531 -1.90 -0.70 -30.34
C THR A 531 -2.26 -1.95 -31.15
N SER A 532 -2.88 -1.79 -32.32
CA SER A 532 -3.03 -2.86 -33.30
C SER A 532 -1.91 -2.77 -34.33
N LEU A 533 -1.20 -3.88 -34.57
CA LEU A 533 -0.06 -3.94 -35.48
C LEU A 533 -0.18 -5.19 -36.35
N TYR A 534 -0.01 -5.02 -37.66
CA TYR A 534 0.26 -6.13 -38.58
C TYR A 534 1.37 -5.70 -39.53
N LEU A 535 2.51 -6.38 -39.47
CA LEU A 535 3.65 -6.15 -40.33
C LEU A 535 4.25 -7.47 -40.81
N CYS A 536 4.64 -7.50 -42.09
CA CYS A 536 5.39 -8.59 -42.71
C CYS A 536 6.73 -8.05 -43.19
N ASP A 537 7.82 -8.44 -42.53
CA ASP A 537 9.17 -7.91 -42.78
C ASP A 537 10.23 -9.03 -42.69
N ASN A 538 11.52 -8.68 -42.75
CA ASN A 538 12.65 -9.59 -42.55
C ASN A 538 13.07 -9.77 -41.08
N LYS A 539 12.40 -9.05 -40.17
CA LYS A 539 12.60 -9.05 -38.72
C LYS A 539 11.26 -9.01 -38.00
N PHE A 540 11.25 -9.44 -36.74
CA PHE A 540 10.09 -9.21 -35.89
C PHE A 540 10.08 -7.78 -35.35
N HIS A 541 8.90 -7.16 -35.36
CA HIS A 541 8.65 -5.84 -34.81
C HIS A 541 8.14 -6.01 -33.38
N VAL A 542 8.93 -5.56 -32.42
CA VAL A 542 8.71 -5.75 -30.97
C VAL A 542 8.49 -4.43 -30.23
N GLU A 543 8.41 -3.31 -30.96
CA GLU A 543 8.29 -1.96 -30.42
C GLU A 543 7.07 -1.83 -29.50
N ALA A 544 5.94 -2.44 -29.89
CA ALA A 544 4.71 -2.47 -29.10
C ALA A 544 4.84 -3.22 -27.77
N LEU A 545 5.76 -4.19 -27.67
CA LEU A 545 6.05 -4.91 -26.43
C LEU A 545 7.09 -4.18 -25.57
N SER A 546 8.11 -3.58 -26.20
CA SER A 546 9.12 -2.78 -25.50
C SER A 546 8.49 -1.60 -24.76
N GLU A 547 7.50 -0.93 -25.36
CA GLU A 547 6.77 0.18 -24.72
C GLU A 547 6.03 -0.23 -23.44
N LEU A 548 5.56 -1.48 -23.35
CA LEU A 548 4.90 -2.01 -22.14
C LEU A 548 5.89 -2.24 -21.00
N LEU A 549 7.13 -2.57 -21.35
CA LEU A 549 8.22 -2.86 -20.41
C LEU A 549 8.98 -1.62 -19.95
N ASP A 550 8.97 -0.54 -20.74
CA ASP A 550 9.64 0.73 -20.44
C ASP A 550 8.89 1.61 -19.41
N ASN A 551 7.69 1.22 -18.98
CA ASN A 551 6.92 1.93 -17.97
C ASN A 551 7.35 1.60 -16.52
N ASP A 552 8.67 1.61 -16.25
CA ASP A 552 9.14 1.79 -14.88
C ASP A 552 8.87 3.26 -14.50
N ALA A 553 8.31 3.49 -13.30
CA ALA A 553 7.97 4.84 -12.87
C ALA A 553 9.23 5.71 -12.77
N LYS A 554 9.35 6.69 -13.67
CA LYS A 554 10.45 7.67 -13.65
C LYS A 554 10.17 8.71 -12.59
N PHE A 555 11.03 8.81 -11.58
CA PHE A 555 10.96 9.83 -10.53
C PHE A 555 12.04 10.89 -10.77
N GLY A 556 11.68 12.16 -10.58
CA GLY A 556 12.61 13.29 -10.63
C GLY A 556 13.12 13.64 -9.24
N PHE A 557 14.36 14.10 -9.15
CA PHE A 557 14.99 14.58 -7.93
C PHE A 557 15.61 15.95 -8.14
N ILE A 558 15.36 16.85 -7.20
CA ILE A 558 15.99 18.17 -7.14
C ILE A 558 16.70 18.27 -5.79
N VAL A 559 18.02 18.19 -5.81
CA VAL A 559 18.87 18.27 -4.60
C VAL A 559 19.45 19.67 -4.52
N MET A 560 18.91 20.50 -3.63
CA MET A 560 19.30 21.90 -3.43
C MET A 560 20.26 22.03 -2.25
N ASP A 561 21.37 22.73 -2.47
CA ASP A 561 22.31 23.13 -1.42
C ASP A 561 22.73 24.60 -1.62
N GLY A 562 23.35 25.20 -0.61
CA GLY A 562 23.86 26.57 -0.66
C GLY A 562 25.01 26.79 -1.65
N ASN A 563 25.68 25.70 -2.07
CA ASN A 563 26.79 25.71 -3.02
C ASN A 563 26.37 25.30 -4.47
N GLY A 564 25.12 24.85 -4.65
CA GLY A 564 24.63 24.36 -5.94
C GLY A 564 23.41 23.46 -5.85
N THR A 565 22.83 23.15 -7.01
CA THR A 565 21.68 22.24 -7.15
C THR A 565 21.98 21.15 -8.17
N LEU A 566 21.50 19.94 -7.90
CA LEU A 566 21.56 18.81 -8.81
C LEU A 566 20.14 18.37 -9.20
N PHE A 567 19.95 18.14 -10.50
CA PHE A 567 18.75 17.57 -11.08
C PHE A 567 19.06 16.15 -11.55
N GLY A 568 18.32 15.18 -11.07
CA GLY A 568 18.49 13.77 -11.43
C GLY A 568 17.17 13.07 -11.62
N THR A 569 17.20 11.91 -12.25
CA THR A 569 16.05 11.00 -12.33
C THR A 569 16.43 9.61 -11.88
N VAL A 570 15.47 8.91 -11.32
CA VAL A 570 15.57 7.48 -11.01
C VAL A 570 14.42 6.78 -11.72
N CYS A 571 14.74 5.75 -12.52
CA CYS A 571 13.77 4.93 -13.22
C CYS A 571 14.15 3.47 -13.00
N GLY A 572 13.31 2.72 -12.27
CA GLY A 572 13.64 1.35 -11.85
C GLY A 572 14.99 1.29 -11.15
N ASN A 573 15.96 0.61 -11.77
CA ASN A 573 17.33 0.40 -11.26
C ASN A 573 18.36 1.41 -11.76
N VAL A 574 17.95 2.41 -12.53
CA VAL A 574 18.85 3.38 -13.16
C VAL A 574 18.70 4.73 -12.50
N ARG A 575 19.81 5.24 -11.94
CA ARG A 575 19.96 6.65 -11.60
C ARG A 575 20.65 7.38 -12.75
N ASP A 576 20.16 8.58 -13.04
CA ASP A 576 20.75 9.46 -14.05
C ASP A 576 20.84 10.89 -13.51
N VAL A 577 22.00 11.53 -13.71
CA VAL A 577 22.22 12.92 -13.31
C VAL A 577 22.10 13.79 -14.55
N ILE A 578 20.95 14.46 -14.67
CA ILE A 578 20.58 15.21 -15.87
C ILE A 578 21.33 16.54 -15.94
N HIS A 579 21.38 17.26 -14.83
CA HIS A 579 22.00 18.59 -14.79
C HIS A 579 22.54 18.93 -13.41
N LYS A 580 23.65 19.67 -13.38
CA LYS A 580 24.29 20.15 -12.15
C LYS A 580 24.64 21.62 -12.30
N LEU A 581 24.21 22.42 -11.31
CA LEU A 581 24.44 23.85 -11.26
C LEU A 581 25.22 24.19 -9.98
N SER A 582 26.33 24.90 -10.11
CA SER A 582 27.06 25.46 -8.96
C SER A 582 26.70 26.93 -8.77
N VAL A 583 26.48 27.36 -7.53
CA VAL A 583 26.18 28.74 -7.19
C VAL A 583 26.94 29.15 -5.93
N ASP A 584 27.48 30.36 -5.92
CA ASP A 584 28.11 30.96 -4.75
C ASP A 584 27.18 32.02 -4.14
N LEU A 585 26.54 31.67 -3.01
CA LEU A 585 25.60 32.52 -2.31
C LEU A 585 26.30 33.33 -1.19
N PRO A 586 25.96 34.62 -1.00
CA PRO A 586 26.58 35.44 0.05
C PRO A 586 26.31 34.86 1.43
N LYS A 587 27.37 34.50 2.17
CA LYS A 587 27.23 33.89 3.51
C LYS A 587 26.61 34.84 4.54
N LYS A 588 26.16 34.29 5.68
CA LYS A 588 25.76 35.09 6.84
C LYS A 588 26.98 35.81 7.40
N HIS A 589 26.89 37.13 7.58
CA HIS A 589 27.98 37.94 8.12
C HIS A 589 27.53 38.57 9.44
N GLY A 590 28.29 38.38 10.51
CA GLY A 590 28.04 38.98 11.82
C GLY A 590 28.69 40.35 12.03
N ARG A 591 29.44 40.86 11.04
CA ARG A 591 30.14 42.15 11.12
C ARG A 591 29.51 43.14 10.15
N GLY A 592 28.91 44.20 10.69
CA GLY A 592 28.38 45.31 9.93
C GLY A 592 27.48 46.16 10.82
N GLY A 593 27.87 47.41 11.07
CA GLY A 593 27.00 48.38 11.72
C GLY A 593 25.85 48.79 10.78
N GLN A 594 25.85 50.03 10.31
CA GLN A 594 24.80 50.58 9.42
C GLN A 594 24.62 49.79 8.09
N SER A 595 25.64 49.06 7.63
CA SER A 595 25.59 48.28 6.38
C SER A 595 25.01 46.87 6.52
N ALA A 596 24.73 46.37 7.72
CA ALA A 596 24.22 45.00 7.91
C ALA A 596 22.90 44.75 7.18
N LEU A 597 21.99 45.74 7.19
CA LEU A 597 20.70 45.63 6.50
C LEU A 597 20.87 45.50 4.99
N ARG A 598 21.83 46.22 4.41
CA ARG A 598 22.16 46.14 2.97
C ARG A 598 22.69 44.76 2.60
N PHE A 599 23.59 44.18 3.40
CA PHE A 599 24.11 42.83 3.16
C PHE A 599 23.06 41.74 3.33
N SER A 600 22.12 41.93 4.27
CA SER A 600 20.98 41.02 4.42
C SER A 600 20.06 41.07 3.19
N ARG A 601 19.73 42.27 2.70
CA ARG A 601 18.92 42.44 1.48
C ARG A 601 19.58 41.80 0.25
N LEU A 602 20.87 42.04 0.04
CA LEU A 602 21.61 41.47 -1.09
C LEU A 602 21.66 39.93 -1.02
N ARG A 603 21.73 39.36 0.20
CA ARG A 603 21.66 37.91 0.40
C ARG A 603 20.31 37.36 0.02
N GLU A 604 19.21 37.92 0.55
CA GLU A 604 17.85 37.47 0.22
C GLU A 604 17.55 37.62 -1.28
N GLU A 605 18.01 38.71 -1.90
CA GLU A 605 17.87 38.92 -3.35
C GLU A 605 18.59 37.82 -4.15
N LYS A 606 19.83 37.48 -3.78
CA LYS A 606 20.57 36.38 -4.44
C LYS A 606 19.92 35.01 -4.19
N ARG A 607 19.40 34.75 -2.99
CA ARG A 607 18.66 33.51 -2.67
C ARG A 607 17.38 33.40 -3.50
N HIS A 608 16.62 34.48 -3.61
CA HIS A 608 15.40 34.52 -4.42
C HIS A 608 15.70 34.31 -5.91
N ASN A 609 16.76 34.93 -6.45
CA ASN A 609 17.20 34.70 -7.83
C ASN A 609 17.67 33.26 -8.06
N TYR A 610 18.29 32.63 -7.07
CA TYR A 610 18.68 31.22 -7.12
C TYR A 610 17.46 30.29 -7.18
N VAL A 611 16.47 30.49 -6.30
CA VAL A 611 15.21 29.73 -6.31
C VAL A 611 14.47 29.90 -7.64
N ARG A 612 14.42 31.12 -8.19
CA ARG A 612 13.84 31.39 -9.51
C ARG A 612 14.52 30.57 -10.62
N LYS A 613 15.85 30.62 -10.67
CA LYS A 613 16.63 29.88 -11.68
C LYS A 613 16.42 28.37 -11.59
N ILE A 614 16.30 27.84 -10.37
CA ILE A 614 16.01 26.41 -10.16
C ILE A 614 14.60 26.05 -10.65
N ALA A 615 13.60 26.89 -10.34
CA ALA A 615 12.23 26.67 -10.81
C ALA A 615 12.14 26.66 -12.34
N GLU A 616 12.82 27.60 -13.01
CA GLU A 616 12.88 27.66 -14.48
C GLU A 616 13.58 26.42 -15.08
N LEU A 617 14.70 25.99 -14.52
CA LEU A 617 15.40 24.79 -14.97
C LEU A 617 14.59 23.51 -14.72
N ALA A 618 13.85 23.43 -13.60
CA ALA A 618 12.98 22.29 -13.33
C ALA A 618 11.89 22.13 -14.40
N VAL A 619 11.31 23.25 -14.88
CA VAL A 619 10.36 23.23 -15.99
C VAL A 619 11.00 22.73 -17.27
N GLN A 620 12.20 23.22 -17.61
CA GLN A 620 12.91 22.80 -18.83
C GLN A 620 13.28 21.32 -18.82
N LEU A 621 13.59 20.74 -17.65
CA LEU A 621 14.08 19.36 -17.53
C LEU A 621 12.96 18.34 -17.29
N PHE A 622 11.95 18.69 -16.49
CA PHE A 622 10.89 17.76 -16.08
C PHE A 622 9.56 17.93 -16.83
N ILE A 623 9.43 18.94 -17.70
CA ILE A 623 8.26 19.12 -18.56
C ILE A 623 8.67 18.94 -20.03
N THR A 624 7.97 18.07 -20.74
CA THR A 624 8.17 17.83 -22.17
C THR A 624 6.80 17.73 -22.84
N ASN A 625 6.57 18.44 -23.95
CA ASN A 625 5.26 18.49 -24.62
C ASN A 625 4.09 18.85 -23.68
N ASP A 626 4.29 19.88 -22.84
CA ASP A 626 3.33 20.35 -21.83
C ASP A 626 2.87 19.35 -20.76
N LYS A 627 3.51 18.17 -20.71
CA LYS A 627 3.27 17.14 -19.70
C LYS A 627 4.54 16.92 -18.88
N VAL A 628 4.34 16.61 -17.59
CA VAL A 628 5.43 16.23 -16.70
C VAL A 628 5.94 14.86 -17.12
N ASN A 629 7.25 14.73 -17.33
CA ASN A 629 7.91 13.51 -17.81
C ASN A 629 8.30 12.53 -16.69
N CYS A 630 7.94 12.84 -15.44
CA CYS A 630 8.12 12.00 -14.27
C CYS A 630 6.79 11.75 -13.55
N VAL A 631 6.66 10.56 -12.93
CA VAL A 631 5.48 10.15 -12.16
C VAL A 631 5.39 10.94 -10.85
N GLY A 632 6.55 11.24 -10.26
CA GLY A 632 6.69 12.02 -9.03
C GLY A 632 8.03 12.75 -8.96
N LEU A 633 8.07 13.77 -8.11
CA LEU A 633 9.22 14.64 -7.88
C LEU A 633 9.59 14.65 -6.39
N VAL A 634 10.87 14.48 -6.09
CA VAL A 634 11.43 14.60 -4.73
C VAL A 634 12.27 15.86 -4.64
N LEU A 635 12.00 16.67 -3.62
CA LEU A 635 12.81 17.84 -3.29
C LEU A 635 13.71 17.49 -2.10
N ALA A 636 15.03 17.57 -2.26
CA ALA A 636 15.99 17.27 -1.20
C ALA A 636 16.92 18.46 -0.94
N GLY A 637 17.38 18.63 0.30
CA GLY A 637 18.39 19.63 0.62
C GLY A 637 18.65 19.84 2.11
N SER A 638 19.75 20.51 2.46
CA SER A 638 20.22 20.71 3.83
C SER A 638 19.61 21.93 4.56
N ALA A 639 18.86 22.78 3.86
CA ALA A 639 18.29 24.03 4.40
C ALA A 639 16.85 24.29 3.93
N ASP A 640 16.22 25.37 4.40
CA ASP A 640 14.85 25.79 4.05
C ASP A 640 14.63 26.09 2.56
N PHE A 641 15.68 26.09 1.73
CA PHE A 641 15.60 26.36 0.29
C PHE A 641 14.59 25.48 -0.46
N LYS A 642 14.49 24.20 -0.10
CA LYS A 642 13.53 23.26 -0.69
C LYS A 642 12.09 23.58 -0.31
N THR A 643 11.86 24.04 0.91
CA THR A 643 10.57 24.50 1.41
C THR A 643 10.17 25.81 0.73
N GLU A 644 11.11 26.75 0.61
CA GLU A 644 10.93 28.00 -0.13
C GLU A 644 10.60 27.74 -1.61
N LEU A 645 11.27 26.77 -2.27
CA LEU A 645 10.95 26.39 -3.65
C LEU A 645 9.53 25.80 -3.75
N SER A 646 9.14 24.90 -2.85
CA SER A 646 7.84 24.24 -2.88
C SER A 646 6.66 25.19 -2.61
N GLN A 647 6.86 26.18 -1.72
CA GLN A 647 5.83 27.14 -1.32
C GLN A 647 5.78 28.37 -2.24
N SER A 648 6.82 28.60 -3.05
CA SER A 648 6.91 29.75 -3.94
C SER A 648 5.92 29.66 -5.12
N ASP A 649 5.36 30.80 -5.48
CA ASP A 649 4.56 30.98 -6.70
C ASP A 649 5.39 30.88 -7.99
N LEU A 650 6.72 30.90 -7.88
CA LEU A 650 7.64 30.76 -9.01
C LEU A 650 7.72 29.32 -9.53
N PHE A 651 7.32 28.33 -8.73
CA PHE A 651 7.40 26.92 -9.10
C PHE A 651 6.16 26.49 -9.89
N ASP A 652 6.35 25.82 -11.04
CA ASP A 652 5.25 25.46 -11.94
C ASP A 652 4.20 24.59 -11.20
N PRO A 653 2.91 24.98 -11.23
CA PRO A 653 1.85 24.26 -10.53
C PRO A 653 1.75 22.77 -10.90
N ARG A 654 2.10 22.40 -12.14
CA ARG A 654 2.08 21.01 -12.62
C ARG A 654 3.14 20.16 -11.93
N LEU A 655 4.34 20.71 -11.70
CA LEU A 655 5.40 20.04 -10.96
C LEU A 655 5.11 20.02 -9.46
N ARG A 656 4.52 21.10 -8.92
CA ARG A 656 4.13 21.19 -7.50
C ARG A 656 3.11 20.11 -7.12
N ALA A 657 2.14 19.84 -7.98
CA ALA A 657 1.15 18.76 -7.77
C ALA A 657 1.77 17.36 -7.81
N LYS A 658 3.01 17.22 -8.31
CA LYS A 658 3.75 15.96 -8.42
C LYS A 658 4.85 15.81 -7.36
N ILE A 659 4.95 16.72 -6.39
CA ILE A 659 5.89 16.55 -5.27
C ILE A 659 5.41 15.41 -4.38
N VAL A 660 6.23 14.36 -4.27
CA VAL A 660 5.94 13.16 -3.48
C VAL A 660 6.45 13.33 -2.05
N LYS A 661 7.69 13.77 -1.90
CA LYS A 661 8.35 13.94 -0.59
C LYS A 661 9.34 15.09 -0.63
N ILE A 662 9.46 15.77 0.51
CA ILE A 662 10.53 16.74 0.77
C ILE A 662 11.47 16.11 1.80
N VAL A 663 12.75 16.04 1.49
CA VAL A 663 13.75 15.32 2.28
C VAL A 663 14.86 16.23 2.75
N ASP A 664 15.19 16.13 4.03
CA ASP A 664 16.39 16.75 4.60
C ASP A 664 17.60 15.84 4.36
N VAL A 665 18.60 16.35 3.63
CA VAL A 665 19.88 15.65 3.41
C VAL A 665 21.03 16.42 4.02
N SER A 666 22.02 15.70 4.54
CA SER A 666 23.16 16.28 5.24
C SER A 666 24.21 16.87 4.28
N TYR A 667 24.22 16.38 3.04
CA TYR A 667 25.18 16.77 2.01
C TYR A 667 24.46 17.23 0.74
N GLY A 668 25.06 18.16 0.00
CA GLY A 668 24.61 18.54 -1.35
C GLY A 668 25.23 17.69 -2.46
N GLY A 669 24.81 17.91 -3.71
CA GLY A 669 25.37 17.25 -4.88
C GLY A 669 25.03 15.75 -4.97
N GLU A 670 25.96 14.93 -5.46
CA GLU A 670 25.73 13.51 -5.74
C GLU A 670 25.61 12.64 -4.49
N ASN A 671 26.38 12.95 -3.43
CA ASN A 671 26.24 12.25 -2.15
C ASN A 671 24.89 12.55 -1.51
N GLY A 672 24.45 13.82 -1.58
CA GLY A 672 23.10 14.22 -1.20
C GLY A 672 22.01 13.55 -2.03
N PHE A 673 22.26 13.35 -3.33
CA PHE A 673 21.34 12.65 -4.22
C PHE A 673 21.14 11.18 -3.80
N ASN A 674 22.21 10.46 -3.45
CA ASN A 674 22.10 9.09 -2.96
C ASN A 674 21.35 9.00 -1.63
N GLN A 675 21.67 9.90 -0.69
CA GLN A 675 20.97 9.98 0.59
C GLN A 675 19.48 10.32 0.39
N ALA A 676 19.17 11.20 -0.56
CA ALA A 676 17.78 11.54 -0.90
C ALA A 676 17.02 10.34 -1.47
N ILE A 677 17.65 9.53 -2.33
CA ILE A 677 17.05 8.31 -2.88
C ILE A 677 16.72 7.33 -1.74
N GLU A 678 17.65 7.09 -0.83
CA GLU A 678 17.49 6.18 0.30
C GLU A 678 16.38 6.64 1.26
N LEU A 679 16.38 7.91 1.67
CA LEU A 679 15.34 8.47 2.55
C LEU A 679 13.97 8.59 1.88
N SER A 680 13.93 8.60 0.54
CA SER A 680 12.67 8.64 -0.21
C SER A 680 12.13 7.26 -0.56
N ALA A 681 12.88 6.19 -0.29
CA ALA A 681 12.51 4.81 -0.62
C ALA A 681 11.08 4.44 -0.22
N GLU A 682 10.70 4.72 1.03
CA GLU A 682 9.39 4.38 1.58
C GLU A 682 8.23 5.13 0.90
N ALA A 683 8.48 6.33 0.38
CA ALA A 683 7.45 7.13 -0.29
C ALA A 683 7.43 6.90 -1.82
N LEU A 684 8.50 6.32 -2.35
CA LEU A 684 8.61 5.92 -3.75
C LEU A 684 8.23 4.45 -3.85
N SER A 685 6.93 4.16 -3.65
CA SER A 685 6.36 2.86 -3.96
C SER A 685 6.68 2.53 -5.42
N ASN A 686 7.49 1.49 -5.66
CA ASN A 686 7.95 0.96 -6.97
C ASN A 686 9.40 1.25 -7.40
N VAL A 687 10.32 1.62 -6.51
CA VAL A 687 11.75 1.62 -6.89
C VAL A 687 12.34 0.22 -6.69
N LYS A 688 12.26 -0.61 -7.75
CA LYS A 688 12.87 -1.97 -7.83
C LYS A 688 14.32 -2.01 -7.34
N PHE A 689 15.07 -0.91 -7.53
CA PHE A 689 16.46 -0.79 -7.10
C PHE A 689 16.65 -0.96 -5.60
N ILE A 690 15.72 -0.40 -4.82
CA ILE A 690 15.86 -0.33 -3.37
C ILE A 690 15.39 -1.64 -2.76
N GLN A 691 14.36 -2.26 -3.33
CA GLN A 691 13.94 -3.62 -2.97
C GLN A 691 15.08 -4.62 -3.22
N GLU A 692 15.72 -4.55 -4.40
CA GLU A 692 16.87 -5.40 -4.73
C GLU A 692 18.06 -5.16 -3.80
N LYS A 693 18.41 -3.89 -3.52
CA LYS A 693 19.49 -3.55 -2.59
C LYS A 693 19.20 -4.06 -1.17
N ARG A 694 17.95 -3.92 -0.71
CA ARG A 694 17.52 -4.41 0.60
C ARG A 694 17.57 -5.93 0.67
N LEU A 695 17.06 -6.62 -0.34
CA LEU A 695 17.09 -8.08 -0.42
C LEU A 695 18.52 -8.63 -0.37
N ILE A 696 19.43 -8.07 -1.17
CA ILE A 696 20.85 -8.48 -1.15
C ILE A 696 21.52 -8.04 0.16
N GLY A 697 21.11 -6.91 0.74
CA GLY A 697 21.56 -6.46 2.05
C GLY A 697 21.15 -7.41 3.18
N ASP A 698 19.92 -7.92 3.15
CA ASP A 698 19.40 -8.91 4.09
C ASP A 698 20.16 -10.24 3.92
N TYR A 699 20.41 -10.67 2.68
CA TYR A 699 21.25 -11.83 2.38
C TYR A 699 22.68 -11.68 2.94
N PHE A 700 23.34 -10.52 2.75
CA PHE A 700 24.65 -10.27 3.34
C PHE A 700 24.62 -10.12 4.86
N SER A 701 23.51 -9.66 5.42
CA SER A 701 23.31 -9.61 6.87
C SER A 701 23.34 -11.01 7.48
N GLU A 702 22.64 -11.98 6.88
CA GLU A 702 22.66 -13.38 7.32
C GLU A 702 24.07 -13.98 7.28
N ILE A 703 24.87 -13.64 6.25
CA ILE A 703 26.28 -14.04 6.16
C ILE A 703 27.12 -13.36 7.25
N SER A 704 26.94 -12.06 7.45
CA SER A 704 27.75 -11.28 8.41
C SER A 704 27.48 -11.65 9.87
N GLN A 705 26.26 -12.09 10.18
CA GLN A 705 25.82 -12.48 11.52
C GLN A 705 26.08 -13.98 11.80
N ASP A 706 26.60 -14.74 10.83
CA ASP A 706 26.87 -16.18 10.92
C ASP A 706 25.66 -16.98 11.44
N THR A 707 24.47 -16.64 10.95
CA THR A 707 23.22 -17.31 11.35
C THR A 707 23.11 -18.73 10.80
N GLY A 708 23.89 -19.04 9.75
CA GLY A 708 23.84 -20.28 8.98
C GLY A 708 22.57 -20.43 8.13
N LYS A 709 21.81 -19.34 7.93
CA LYS A 709 20.56 -19.31 7.15
C LYS A 709 20.75 -18.78 5.73
N TYR A 710 21.87 -19.13 5.10
CA TYR A 710 22.16 -18.72 3.73
C TYR A 710 22.78 -19.89 2.98
N CYS A 711 22.60 -19.91 1.65
CA CYS A 711 23.32 -20.80 0.75
C CYS A 711 23.83 -20.01 -0.46
N PHE A 712 24.94 -20.45 -1.04
CA PHE A 712 25.54 -19.84 -2.22
C PHE A 712 26.15 -20.90 -3.12
N GLY A 713 26.25 -20.62 -4.42
CA GLY A 713 26.72 -21.61 -5.39
C GLY A 713 25.61 -22.56 -5.84
N ILE A 714 25.80 -23.18 -7.01
CA ILE A 714 24.75 -23.96 -7.69
C ILE A 714 24.39 -25.21 -6.88
N ASP A 715 25.39 -25.97 -6.45
CA ASP A 715 25.19 -27.27 -5.80
C ASP A 715 24.48 -27.13 -4.44
N ASP A 716 24.99 -26.26 -3.56
CA ASP A 716 24.41 -26.03 -2.23
C ASP A 716 23.00 -25.43 -2.33
N THR A 717 22.77 -24.53 -3.29
CA THR A 717 21.44 -23.93 -3.49
C THR A 717 20.44 -24.95 -3.99
N LEU A 718 20.82 -25.87 -4.90
CA LEU A 718 19.95 -26.93 -5.38
C LEU A 718 19.64 -27.96 -4.27
N LYS A 719 20.66 -28.39 -3.51
CA LYS A 719 20.46 -29.28 -2.35
C LYS A 719 19.50 -28.64 -1.34
N ALA A 720 19.70 -27.37 -1.01
CA ALA A 720 18.81 -26.63 -0.11
C ALA A 720 17.38 -26.51 -0.65
N LEU A 721 17.23 -26.36 -1.96
CA LEU A 721 15.93 -26.26 -2.62
C LEU A 721 15.19 -27.60 -2.61
N GLU A 722 15.88 -28.71 -2.88
CA GLU A 722 15.32 -30.07 -2.79
C GLU A 722 14.89 -30.43 -1.36
N MET A 723 15.64 -29.96 -0.35
CA MET A 723 15.28 -30.10 1.07
C MET A 723 14.11 -29.21 1.50
N GLY A 724 13.63 -28.29 0.65
CA GLY A 724 12.57 -27.32 0.99
C GLY A 724 13.01 -26.28 2.03
N ALA A 725 14.33 -26.10 2.21
CA ALA A 725 14.92 -25.21 3.21
C ALA A 725 14.96 -23.74 2.76
N VAL A 726 14.90 -23.48 1.45
CA VAL A 726 14.99 -22.14 0.87
C VAL A 726 13.68 -21.37 1.07
N GLU A 727 13.77 -20.18 1.64
CA GLU A 727 12.67 -19.22 1.72
C GLU A 727 12.64 -18.36 0.46
N THR A 728 13.76 -17.71 0.16
CA THR A 728 13.92 -16.81 -0.98
C THR A 728 15.14 -17.22 -1.79
N LEU A 729 14.90 -17.61 -3.04
CA LEU A 729 15.91 -17.97 -4.03
C LEU A 729 16.31 -16.71 -4.82
N ILE A 730 17.57 -16.30 -4.71
CA ILE A 730 18.11 -15.09 -5.34
C ILE A 730 18.97 -15.51 -6.52
N VAL A 731 18.59 -15.09 -7.73
CA VAL A 731 19.29 -15.47 -8.98
C VAL A 731 19.59 -14.25 -9.83
N TRP A 732 20.80 -14.16 -10.35
CA TRP A 732 21.18 -13.10 -11.28
C TRP A 732 20.56 -13.28 -12.67
N GLU A 733 20.04 -12.19 -13.25
CA GLU A 733 19.32 -12.23 -14.55
C GLU A 733 20.14 -12.79 -15.73
N ASN A 734 21.48 -12.71 -15.67
CA ASN A 734 22.38 -13.17 -16.72
C ASN A 734 23.21 -14.38 -16.26
N LEU A 735 22.69 -15.20 -15.33
CA LEU A 735 23.37 -16.41 -14.86
C LEU A 735 23.76 -17.32 -16.04
N ALA A 736 25.07 -17.51 -16.21
CA ALA A 736 25.64 -18.34 -17.27
C ALA A 736 25.76 -19.79 -16.82
N ALA A 737 24.63 -20.41 -16.47
CA ALA A 737 24.55 -21.82 -16.08
C ALA A 737 23.43 -22.51 -16.86
N ASN A 738 23.75 -23.67 -17.42
CA ASN A 738 22.81 -24.52 -18.14
C ASN A 738 22.57 -25.82 -17.39
N ARG A 739 21.35 -26.34 -17.48
CA ARG A 739 20.93 -27.63 -16.95
C ARG A 739 20.85 -28.63 -18.11
N TYR A 740 21.62 -29.70 -18.01
CA TYR A 740 21.63 -30.80 -18.98
C TYR A 740 20.95 -32.03 -18.38
N ILE A 741 20.09 -32.68 -19.16
CA ILE A 741 19.66 -34.05 -18.90
C ILE A 741 20.45 -34.94 -19.85
N LEU A 742 21.29 -35.79 -19.28
CA LEU A 742 22.12 -36.75 -20.02
C LEU A 742 21.52 -38.14 -19.87
N ARG A 743 21.53 -38.91 -20.95
CA ARG A 743 21.16 -40.32 -20.93
C ARG A 743 22.41 -41.16 -21.17
N ASP A 744 22.65 -42.10 -20.26
CA ASP A 744 23.73 -43.08 -20.38
C ASP A 744 23.39 -44.18 -21.41
N ALA A 745 24.32 -45.10 -21.64
CA ALA A 745 24.09 -46.25 -22.52
C ALA A 745 23.06 -47.26 -21.97
N SER A 746 22.72 -47.18 -20.67
CA SER A 746 21.75 -48.05 -19.99
C SER A 746 20.30 -47.51 -20.08
N GLY A 747 20.13 -46.26 -20.52
CA GLY A 747 18.85 -45.56 -20.59
C GLY A 747 18.49 -44.76 -19.34
N THR A 748 19.39 -44.67 -18.36
CA THR A 748 19.23 -43.90 -17.12
C THR A 748 19.51 -42.42 -17.39
N GLU A 749 18.61 -41.55 -16.95
CA GLU A 749 18.74 -40.09 -17.09
C GLU A 749 19.38 -39.49 -15.85
N SER A 750 20.40 -38.66 -16.05
CA SER A 750 21.12 -37.93 -15.01
C SER A 750 21.07 -36.43 -15.30
N VAL A 751 21.03 -35.61 -14.24
CA VAL A 751 20.99 -34.14 -14.36
C VAL A 751 22.37 -33.61 -14.02
N VAL A 752 22.94 -32.81 -14.92
CA VAL A 752 24.28 -32.22 -14.73
C VAL A 752 24.22 -30.71 -14.93
N TYR A 753 24.98 -29.99 -14.10
CA TYR A 753 25.13 -28.54 -14.12
C TYR A 753 26.61 -28.19 -14.39
N PRO A 754 27.08 -28.25 -15.65
CA PRO A 754 28.49 -28.04 -15.97
C PRO A 754 28.92 -26.60 -15.70
N THR A 755 30.15 -26.44 -15.24
CA THR A 755 30.82 -25.14 -15.15
C THR A 755 31.15 -24.61 -16.56
N ALA A 756 31.38 -23.30 -16.68
CA ALA A 756 31.68 -22.65 -17.97
C ALA A 756 32.92 -23.21 -18.69
N ASP A 757 33.85 -23.86 -17.98
CA ASP A 757 35.02 -24.50 -18.56
C ASP A 757 34.74 -25.95 -19.00
N GLU A 758 33.96 -26.70 -18.22
CA GLU A 758 33.48 -28.03 -18.62
C GLU A 758 32.57 -27.97 -19.85
N GLU A 759 31.79 -26.90 -19.96
CA GLU A 759 30.90 -26.65 -21.10
C GLU A 759 31.69 -26.41 -22.41
N LYS A 760 32.82 -25.70 -22.32
CA LYS A 760 33.73 -25.48 -23.45
C LYS A 760 34.47 -26.75 -23.86
N THR A 761 34.93 -27.53 -22.89
CA THR A 761 35.71 -28.76 -23.12
C THR A 761 34.80 -29.97 -23.39
N LYS A 762 33.48 -29.84 -23.17
CA LYS A 762 32.48 -30.91 -23.24
C LYS A 762 32.83 -32.14 -22.38
N SER A 763 33.64 -31.96 -21.34
CA SER A 763 34.14 -33.04 -20.49
C SER A 763 33.06 -33.73 -19.65
N PHE A 764 31.92 -33.06 -19.45
CA PHE A 764 30.75 -33.57 -18.72
C PHE A 764 29.95 -34.63 -19.51
N LEU A 765 30.25 -34.84 -20.80
CA LEU A 765 29.60 -35.86 -21.64
C LEU A 765 30.25 -37.25 -21.51
N VAL A 766 31.38 -37.37 -20.81
CA VAL A 766 32.08 -38.65 -20.65
C VAL A 766 31.47 -39.43 -19.48
N ASP A 767 31.01 -40.65 -19.74
CA ASP A 767 30.48 -41.57 -18.72
C ASP A 767 31.57 -41.93 -17.69
N LYS A 768 31.31 -41.61 -16.42
CA LYS A 768 32.19 -41.91 -15.27
C LYS A 768 31.73 -43.13 -14.46
N SER A 769 30.71 -43.87 -14.92
CA SER A 769 30.21 -45.05 -14.23
C SER A 769 31.21 -46.22 -14.30
N PRO A 770 31.28 -47.08 -13.25
CA PRO A 770 32.26 -48.18 -13.17
C PRO A 770 32.05 -49.29 -14.22
N ASP A 771 30.88 -49.34 -14.86
CA ASP A 771 30.52 -50.37 -15.86
C ASP A 771 30.65 -49.90 -17.32
N ALA A 772 31.08 -48.67 -17.57
CA ALA A 772 31.25 -48.14 -18.93
C ALA A 772 32.64 -48.47 -19.52
N THR A 773 32.68 -49.01 -20.73
CA THR A 773 33.92 -49.07 -21.52
C THR A 773 34.45 -47.66 -21.71
N THR A 774 35.66 -47.39 -21.18
CA THR A 774 36.40 -46.12 -21.24
C THR A 774 36.10 -45.29 -22.50
N ASN A 775 35.54 -44.09 -22.31
CA ASN A 775 35.13 -43.07 -23.31
C ASN A 775 33.78 -43.28 -24.04
N ALA A 776 32.75 -43.81 -23.39
CA ALA A 776 31.39 -43.67 -23.91
C ALA A 776 30.87 -42.23 -23.71
N GLU A 777 30.40 -41.58 -24.78
CA GLU A 777 29.76 -40.26 -24.73
C GLU A 777 28.26 -40.41 -24.40
N MET A 778 27.80 -39.73 -23.35
CA MET A 778 26.38 -39.67 -22.97
C MET A 778 25.58 -38.80 -23.94
N GLU A 779 24.34 -39.21 -24.23
CA GLU A 779 23.45 -38.48 -25.12
C GLU A 779 22.80 -37.30 -24.39
N ILE A 780 22.82 -36.11 -25.00
CA ILE A 780 22.11 -34.94 -24.48
C ILE A 780 20.63 -35.05 -24.86
N VAL A 781 19.78 -35.30 -23.87
CA VAL A 781 18.32 -35.38 -24.05
C VAL A 781 17.71 -33.98 -24.07
N GLU A 782 18.11 -33.14 -23.13
CA GLU A 782 17.59 -31.79 -22.97
C GLU A 782 18.67 -30.84 -22.47
N CYS A 783 18.70 -29.62 -23.00
CA CYS A 783 19.51 -28.52 -22.50
C CYS A 783 18.61 -27.30 -22.29
N MET A 784 18.56 -26.81 -21.06
CA MET A 784 17.74 -25.66 -20.66
C MET A 784 18.56 -24.71 -19.78
N PRO A 785 18.51 -23.38 -19.97
CA PRO A 785 19.14 -22.44 -19.05
C PRO A 785 18.61 -22.61 -17.62
N LEU A 786 19.51 -22.62 -16.63
CA LEU A 786 19.15 -22.92 -15.24
C LEU A 786 18.15 -21.90 -14.67
N LEU A 787 18.33 -20.62 -14.99
CA LEU A 787 17.38 -19.56 -14.62
C LEU A 787 15.99 -19.80 -15.21
N GLU A 788 15.88 -20.30 -16.44
CA GLU A 788 14.59 -20.61 -17.07
C GLU A 788 13.89 -21.76 -16.36
N TRP A 789 14.64 -22.81 -15.99
CA TRP A 789 14.12 -23.90 -15.18
C TRP A 789 13.57 -23.42 -13.83
N PHE A 790 14.29 -22.53 -13.13
CA PHE A 790 13.80 -21.95 -11.89
C PHE A 790 12.47 -21.21 -12.07
N THR A 791 12.30 -20.42 -13.14
CA THR A 791 11.03 -19.70 -13.38
C THR A 791 9.82 -20.61 -13.60
N HIS A 792 10.04 -21.89 -13.95
CA HIS A 792 8.97 -22.87 -14.15
C HIS A 792 8.70 -23.70 -12.89
N LYS A 793 9.72 -23.93 -12.05
CA LYS A 793 9.69 -24.95 -10.99
C LYS A 793 9.78 -24.41 -9.56
N TYR A 794 10.17 -23.15 -9.35
CA TYR A 794 10.34 -22.59 -8.00
C TYR A 794 9.11 -22.74 -7.07
N LYS A 795 7.89 -22.63 -7.63
CA LYS A 795 6.64 -22.81 -6.89
C LYS A 795 6.46 -24.22 -6.32
N GLU A 796 6.97 -25.25 -7.01
CA GLU A 796 6.88 -26.65 -6.55
C GLU A 796 7.72 -26.87 -5.28
N PHE A 797 8.78 -26.09 -5.10
CA PHE A 797 9.66 -26.13 -3.92
C PHE A 797 9.19 -25.22 -2.78
N GLY A 798 8.12 -24.45 -2.98
CA GLY A 798 7.60 -23.49 -2.00
C GLY A 798 8.54 -22.32 -1.70
N ALA A 799 9.51 -22.04 -2.58
CA ALA A 799 10.42 -20.90 -2.46
C ALA A 799 9.90 -19.68 -3.25
N VAL A 800 10.31 -18.48 -2.87
CA VAL A 800 10.09 -17.25 -3.64
C VAL A 800 11.29 -17.01 -4.56
N LEU A 801 11.08 -16.83 -5.86
CA LEU A 801 12.15 -16.54 -6.82
C LEU A 801 12.30 -15.03 -7.01
N GLU A 802 13.49 -14.52 -6.71
CA GLU A 802 13.87 -13.13 -6.89
C GLU A 802 15.01 -13.00 -7.92
N ILE A 803 14.76 -12.24 -8.99
CA ILE A 803 15.73 -12.02 -10.06
C ILE A 803 16.42 -10.66 -9.82
N VAL A 804 17.75 -10.69 -9.64
CA VAL A 804 18.57 -9.52 -9.32
C VAL A 804 19.51 -9.11 -10.46
N THR A 805 20.03 -7.89 -10.41
CA THR A 805 20.95 -7.31 -11.39
C THR A 805 22.33 -7.03 -10.76
N ASP A 806 23.33 -6.72 -11.59
CA ASP A 806 24.68 -6.35 -11.14
C ASP A 806 24.92 -4.84 -11.12
N ARG A 807 23.84 -4.04 -11.20
CA ARG A 807 23.92 -2.57 -11.32
C ARG A 807 24.21 -1.87 -10.00
N SER A 808 23.82 -2.48 -8.88
CA SER A 808 24.15 -2.01 -7.54
C SER A 808 25.54 -2.50 -7.12
N GLN A 809 26.15 -1.84 -6.14
CA GLN A 809 27.44 -2.28 -5.61
C GLN A 809 27.28 -3.66 -4.94
N GLU A 810 26.18 -3.85 -4.21
CA GLU A 810 25.80 -5.09 -3.55
C GLU A 810 25.51 -6.21 -4.56
N GLY A 811 24.79 -5.92 -5.65
CA GLY A 811 24.54 -6.86 -6.74
C GLY A 811 25.82 -7.28 -7.47
N SER A 812 26.74 -6.34 -7.70
CA SER A 812 28.06 -6.64 -8.25
C SER A 812 28.88 -7.56 -7.33
N GLN A 813 28.79 -7.35 -6.00
CA GLN A 813 29.42 -8.23 -5.01
C GLN A 813 28.77 -9.61 -4.97
N PHE A 814 27.45 -9.70 -5.06
CA PHE A 814 26.72 -10.97 -5.10
C PHE A 814 27.13 -11.81 -6.33
N VAL A 815 27.21 -11.18 -7.50
CA VAL A 815 27.58 -11.86 -8.75
C VAL A 815 29.04 -12.29 -8.75
N ARG A 816 29.97 -11.38 -8.40
CA ARG A 816 31.41 -11.66 -8.45
C ARG A 816 31.93 -12.49 -7.29
N GLY A 817 31.30 -12.37 -6.11
CA GLY A 817 31.72 -13.03 -4.88
C GLY A 817 31.06 -14.38 -4.65
N PHE A 818 29.77 -14.51 -4.99
CA PHE A 818 28.95 -15.68 -4.64
C PHE A 818 28.40 -16.42 -5.87
N GLY A 819 28.92 -16.13 -7.06
CA GLY A 819 28.56 -16.85 -8.29
C GLY A 819 27.21 -16.47 -8.90
N GLY A 820 26.54 -15.43 -8.38
CA GLY A 820 25.27 -14.93 -8.93
C GLY A 820 24.06 -15.83 -8.67
N ILE A 821 24.18 -16.82 -7.78
CA ILE A 821 23.08 -17.67 -7.31
C ILE A 821 23.25 -17.93 -5.81
N GLY A 822 22.16 -17.81 -5.07
CA GLY A 822 22.12 -18.08 -3.64
C GLY A 822 20.70 -18.06 -3.10
N GLY A 823 20.55 -18.27 -1.80
CA GLY A 823 19.25 -18.27 -1.17
C GLY A 823 19.31 -17.93 0.32
N ILE A 824 18.22 -17.35 0.81
CA ILE A 824 17.95 -17.17 2.24
C ILE A 824 17.16 -18.39 2.70
N LEU A 825 17.64 -19.05 3.75
CA LEU A 825 17.06 -20.29 4.26
C LEU A 825 16.11 -20.02 5.44
N ARG A 826 15.04 -20.82 5.54
CA ARG A 826 14.08 -20.77 6.65
C ARG A 826 14.71 -21.18 7.98
N TYR A 827 15.65 -22.11 7.92
CA TYR A 827 16.37 -22.68 9.05
C TYR A 827 17.82 -22.98 8.67
N ARG A 828 18.68 -23.15 9.68
CA ARG A 828 20.10 -23.43 9.48
C ARG A 828 20.30 -24.82 8.88
N VAL A 829 21.10 -24.89 7.81
CA VAL A 829 21.50 -26.15 7.15
C VAL A 829 23.02 -26.27 7.20
N ASN A 830 23.54 -27.43 7.57
CA ASN A 830 24.97 -27.71 7.56
C ASN A 830 25.36 -28.38 6.23
N PHE A 831 25.85 -27.60 5.28
CA PHE A 831 26.26 -28.10 3.97
C PHE A 831 27.49 -29.01 4.02
N GLU A 832 28.36 -28.85 5.03
CA GLU A 832 29.54 -29.71 5.22
C GLU A 832 29.16 -31.17 5.42
N GLN A 833 28.12 -31.48 6.21
CA GLN A 833 27.68 -32.87 6.47
C GLN A 833 27.07 -33.53 5.22
N LEU A 834 26.44 -32.74 4.34
CA LEU A 834 25.81 -33.21 3.11
C LEU A 834 26.81 -33.49 1.97
N ASN A 835 28.07 -33.08 2.11
CA ASN A 835 29.14 -33.42 1.18
C ASN A 835 29.90 -34.69 1.62
N TYR A 836 29.83 -35.08 2.89
CA TYR A 836 30.42 -36.34 3.36
C TYR A 836 29.58 -37.57 2.99
N ASP A 837 28.25 -37.44 2.93
CA ASP A 837 27.36 -38.54 2.53
C ASP A 837 27.55 -38.97 1.04
N SER A 838 28.17 -38.13 0.20
CA SER A 838 28.49 -38.49 -1.19
C SER A 838 29.84 -39.19 -1.36
N ASP A 839 30.74 -39.11 -0.37
CA ASP A 839 32.08 -39.71 -0.42
C ASP A 839 32.18 -41.04 0.38
N GLU A 840 31.12 -41.44 1.08
CA GLU A 840 31.04 -42.70 1.88
C GLU A 840 30.77 -43.98 1.04
N PHE A 841 31.29 -44.05 -0.19
CA PHE A 841 31.39 -45.29 -0.98
C PHE A 841 32.83 -45.63 -1.37
N ILE A 842 33.81 -45.25 -0.56
CA ILE A 842 35.11 -45.93 -0.57
C ILE A 842 35.00 -47.12 0.38
N SER A 843 34.97 -48.31 -0.21
CA SER A 843 34.92 -49.60 0.47
C SER A 843 36.02 -49.73 1.53
N ASP A 844 35.61 -49.92 2.78
CA ASP A 844 36.42 -50.51 3.85
C ASP A 844 36.63 -52.02 3.60
N ASP A 845 37.28 -52.35 2.48
CA ASP A 845 37.82 -53.69 2.22
C ASP A 845 39.24 -53.48 1.69
N ASP A 846 40.21 -53.31 2.61
CA ASP A 846 41.61 -53.74 2.46
C ASP A 846 42.41 -53.41 3.74
N GLU A 847 42.04 -54.04 4.86
CA GLU A 847 42.98 -54.33 5.95
C GLU A 847 43.08 -55.86 6.14
N GLU A 848 43.76 -56.56 5.23
CA GLU A 848 44.47 -57.79 5.59
C GLU A 848 45.58 -58.15 4.59
N TYR A 849 46.77 -58.44 5.14
CA TYR A 849 47.99 -59.04 4.56
C TYR A 849 49.14 -58.14 4.07
N ILE A 850 50.04 -57.87 5.04
CA ILE A 850 51.52 -57.81 4.99
C ILE A 850 52.18 -56.68 4.19
#